data_AF-A0A971TJL4-F1
#
_entry.id   AF-A0A971TJL4-F1
#
_cell.length_a   1.000
_cell.length_b   1.000
_cell.length_c   1.000
_cell.angle_alpha   90.00
_cell.angle_beta   90.00
_cell.angle_gamma   90.00
#
_symmetry.space_group_name_H-M   'P 1'
#
loop_
_entity.id
_entity.type
_entity.pdbx_description
1 polymer ?
#
loop_
_entity_poly.entity_id
_entity_poly.type
_entity_poly.pdbx_seq_one_letter_code
_entity_poly.pdbx_strand_id
1 'polypeptide(L)'
;MSQPMGPFVVGTDQGESGEMTIPRYVGGKPGLPVEPIANLVCPVRVHRAEFPEVSGRVYVYCRFRPLAMNPADFVDDRPACRQTVTLGMAPHAERCEAVTFGIVDDDRASARGQANYVPGLFNGEIEYFGMYARPGSAYDFKIHIDLDRQRLTAWVAGAGDDEWFPLAVDAALAYPVRAIGSARIDQLDQAAGIERLVVQGEPWPDGEALEDTSNEPACDLRYQPMRSLWRRADRHVTVARTPKHQVIRWSGYWPGWWLGFPDVVQTGPTSLIATHNDGPGHGGGGRIWLRHSDDLGQTWPRSTVLHYGGGNCPRLQKLRDGSLLVTADLYANPYHNIFFRSADAGRTWKQVGRLDPVAAGGHDCCVPSRVTEMSDGSWLVVGTWAPSKPFECTRGEVFEFYRSPDQGQTWQWYNSLEENPRGVSEASIVPLPDGRWWLVAREGYCLLPGVRCWSDDEGRTWSRFEELPFGIHGRTCAGLLSDGQIMTTFRACYGPIGLWAHVDTPDAQVPPLAVGVHFNDRRTVGLGPDGLHIASDGSRGQLTKYVLRCPNGSETRLDVTVEVKVLTNRGRAASLGVPYVGRLRIFSDHAEFAHDPALRVDLTPGQFHTLRILSENRQAVVFVDGQERIRFRPPVQKAAPLAWSPIIPSVYQLEFGNEAAEASQAAFDWVPEMERSSAAAQPANDEALPSGDLTSVTPATITPAATGHSIWRRIEAAYADERGEYYRVAWKAADGVFPDQYQLDHVIEVEASVSGCDQGYSGWTQLEDGRILVLNYTDDTARWNRDMTWPPLGVAWIRGTFIHPEDLPD
;
A
#
# COMPACT_ATOMS: atom_id res chain seq x y z
N MET A 1 -39.54 30.33 9.09
CA MET A 1 -38.41 30.37 10.04
C MET A 1 -38.48 29.09 10.86
N SER A 2 -37.87 28.02 10.37
CA SER A 2 -37.70 26.77 11.12
C SER A 2 -36.62 26.99 12.16
N GLN A 3 -36.90 26.67 13.42
CA GLN A 3 -35.85 26.61 14.44
C GLN A 3 -34.77 25.59 13.99
N PRO A 4 -33.47 25.86 14.20
CA PRO A 4 -32.46 24.85 13.99
C PRO A 4 -32.78 23.64 14.87
N MET A 5 -32.91 22.47 14.25
CA MET A 5 -33.25 21.23 14.93
C MET A 5 -32.06 20.80 15.77
N GLY A 6 -32.29 20.56 17.07
CA GLY A 6 -31.25 20.06 17.97
C GLY A 6 -30.74 18.68 17.54
N PRO A 7 -29.52 18.30 17.93
CA PRO A 7 -28.94 17.01 17.56
C PRO A 7 -29.74 15.84 18.14
N PHE A 8 -29.97 14.81 17.33
CA PHE A 8 -30.45 13.52 17.82
C PHE A 8 -29.28 12.75 18.41
N VAL A 9 -29.40 12.22 19.63
CA VAL A 9 -28.33 11.46 20.32
C VAL A 9 -28.90 10.16 20.88
N VAL A 10 -28.27 9.03 20.55
CA VAL A 10 -28.53 7.72 21.18
C VAL A 10 -27.30 7.29 21.96
N GLY A 11 -27.47 6.94 23.24
CA GLY A 11 -26.48 6.26 24.06
C GLY A 11 -27.10 5.01 24.69
N THR A 12 -26.39 3.88 24.65
CA THR A 12 -26.94 2.56 25.06
C THR A 12 -26.95 2.32 26.58
N ASP A 13 -26.62 3.32 27.40
CA ASP A 13 -26.58 3.20 28.86
C ASP A 13 -27.89 3.60 29.57
N GLN A 14 -28.98 3.84 28.84
CA GLN A 14 -30.31 3.95 29.44
C GLN A 14 -31.17 2.77 29.01
N GLY A 15 -31.30 1.80 29.92
CA GLY A 15 -32.35 0.82 29.86
C GLY A 15 -33.70 1.51 30.01
N GLU A 16 -34.46 1.58 28.92
CA GLU A 16 -35.92 1.67 28.99
C GLU A 16 -36.53 1.09 27.69
N SER A 17 -37.07 -0.12 27.87
CA SER A 17 -38.16 -0.77 27.15
C SER A 17 -38.50 -0.29 25.73
N GLY A 18 -38.05 -1.07 24.76
CA GLY A 18 -38.57 -1.05 23.38
C GLY A 18 -38.02 -2.22 22.56
N GLU A 19 -37.82 -3.40 23.17
CA GLU A 19 -37.51 -4.61 22.40
C GLU A 19 -38.70 -4.93 21.50
N MET A 20 -38.57 -4.60 20.21
CA MET A 20 -39.43 -5.15 19.18
C MET A 20 -38.61 -6.13 18.36
N THR A 21 -38.64 -7.40 18.76
CA THR A 21 -38.08 -8.52 18.00
C THR A 21 -38.91 -8.72 16.74
N ILE A 22 -38.61 -7.97 15.67
CA ILE A 22 -39.21 -8.20 14.36
C ILE A 22 -38.20 -8.99 13.52
N PRO A 23 -38.44 -10.27 13.21
CA PRO A 23 -37.61 -10.98 12.26
C PRO A 23 -37.98 -10.48 10.86
N ARG A 24 -37.07 -9.74 10.17
CA ARG A 24 -36.98 -9.62 8.69
C ARG A 24 -35.90 -8.61 8.24
N TYR A 25 -34.81 -9.15 7.66
CA TYR A 25 -34.23 -8.77 6.33
C TYR A 25 -33.15 -7.67 6.13
N VAL A 26 -32.12 -7.70 5.23
CA VAL A 26 -31.15 -8.64 4.59
C VAL A 26 -30.30 -7.89 3.52
N GLY A 27 -29.10 -8.37 3.17
CA GLY A 27 -28.34 -7.90 1.99
C GLY A 27 -29.05 -8.09 0.64
N GLY A 28 -29.21 -7.00 -0.12
CA GLY A 28 -29.97 -6.99 -1.37
C GLY A 28 -29.12 -7.15 -2.65
N LYS A 29 -29.72 -7.81 -3.66
CA LYS A 29 -29.44 -7.59 -5.09
C LYS A 29 -30.44 -6.57 -5.66
N PRO A 30 -30.09 -5.79 -6.70
CA PRO A 30 -30.99 -4.77 -7.25
C PRO A 30 -32.26 -5.38 -7.89
N GLY A 31 -33.44 -4.85 -7.54
CA GLY A 31 -34.66 -5.02 -8.34
C GLY A 31 -35.65 -6.12 -7.96
N LEU A 32 -35.45 -6.86 -6.86
CA LEU A 32 -36.44 -7.79 -6.30
C LEU A 32 -36.81 -7.40 -4.87
N PRO A 33 -38.02 -7.74 -4.37
CA PRO A 33 -38.30 -7.73 -2.94
C PRO A 33 -37.20 -8.53 -2.24
N VAL A 34 -36.62 -7.92 -1.22
CA VAL A 34 -35.60 -8.55 -0.38
C VAL A 34 -36.23 -9.85 0.16
N GLU A 35 -35.67 -11.03 -0.20
CA GLU A 35 -36.22 -12.39 0.05
C GLU A 35 -36.43 -12.79 1.54
N PRO A 36 -36.44 -14.07 1.96
CA PRO A 36 -36.03 -14.50 3.33
C PRO A 36 -34.61 -15.17 3.42
N ILE A 37 -33.56 -14.68 4.15
CA ILE A 37 -32.35 -15.37 4.58
C ILE A 37 -33.01 -16.18 5.67
N ALA A 38 -33.70 -17.22 5.20
CA ALA A 38 -34.55 -18.08 5.97
C ALA A 38 -33.71 -18.95 6.93
N ASN A 39 -32.40 -18.69 7.00
CA ASN A 39 -31.38 -19.56 7.53
C ASN A 39 -30.38 -18.80 8.43
N LEU A 40 -30.72 -17.66 9.04
CA LEU A 40 -29.87 -17.11 10.11
C LEU A 40 -30.03 -18.01 11.34
N VAL A 41 -28.97 -18.77 11.66
CA VAL A 41 -28.91 -19.64 12.85
C VAL A 41 -28.59 -18.80 14.12
N CYS A 42 -28.00 -17.60 13.96
CA CYS A 42 -27.72 -16.68 15.05
C CYS A 42 -28.82 -15.61 15.21
N PRO A 43 -29.23 -15.26 16.45
CA PRO A 43 -30.09 -14.12 16.72
C PRO A 43 -29.48 -12.81 16.20
N VAL A 44 -30.32 -11.94 15.63
CA VAL A 44 -29.97 -10.55 15.31
C VAL A 44 -30.84 -9.64 16.17
N ARG A 45 -30.21 -8.79 16.97
CA ARG A 45 -30.90 -7.70 17.68
C ARG A 45 -31.04 -6.53 16.73
N VAL A 46 -32.29 -6.08 16.51
CA VAL A 46 -32.60 -4.94 15.65
C VAL A 46 -33.20 -3.83 16.48
N HIS A 47 -32.55 -2.67 16.49
CA HIS A 47 -33.07 -1.46 17.14
C HIS A 47 -33.47 -0.46 16.06
N ARG A 48 -34.59 0.24 16.26
CA ARG A 48 -35.07 1.29 15.36
C ARG A 48 -35.29 2.56 16.15
N ALA A 49 -34.87 3.67 15.57
CA ALA A 49 -35.15 4.99 16.10
C ALA A 49 -35.67 5.89 14.97
N GLU A 50 -36.72 6.64 15.28
CA GLU A 50 -37.19 7.76 14.47
C GLU A 50 -36.85 9.05 15.22
N PHE A 51 -36.49 10.08 14.47
CA PHE A 51 -36.09 11.36 14.99
C PHE A 51 -36.48 12.47 14.03
N PRO A 52 -36.49 13.74 14.48
CA PRO A 52 -36.86 14.86 13.63
C PRO A 52 -36.00 14.91 12.34
N GLU A 53 -36.65 15.06 11.18
CA GLU A 53 -35.99 15.02 9.87
C GLU A 53 -34.91 16.12 9.71
N VAL A 54 -33.71 15.71 9.32
CA VAL A 54 -32.62 16.61 8.92
C VAL A 54 -32.52 16.65 7.40
N SER A 55 -32.44 17.84 6.79
CA SER A 55 -32.43 18.04 5.33
C SER A 55 -31.27 18.94 4.89
N GLY A 56 -30.98 18.98 3.59
CA GLY A 56 -29.83 19.71 3.03
C GLY A 56 -28.52 18.99 3.35
N ARG A 57 -27.77 19.48 4.35
CA ARG A 57 -26.54 18.84 4.83
C ARG A 57 -26.80 18.09 6.13
N VAL A 58 -26.34 16.85 6.19
CA VAL A 58 -26.47 15.98 7.36
C VAL A 58 -25.10 15.55 7.83
N TYR A 59 -24.85 15.72 9.12
CA TYR A 59 -23.61 15.35 9.79
C TYR A 59 -23.89 14.23 10.79
N VAL A 60 -23.14 13.15 10.66
CA VAL A 60 -23.28 11.93 11.46
C VAL A 60 -21.97 11.68 12.20
N TYR A 61 -22.09 11.36 13.48
CA TYR A 61 -21.00 10.81 14.30
C TYR A 61 -21.48 9.53 14.98
N CYS A 62 -20.70 8.46 14.90
CA CYS A 62 -21.05 7.19 15.54
C CYS A 62 -19.83 6.53 16.15
N ARG A 63 -19.88 6.19 17.44
CA ARG A 63 -18.83 5.45 18.15
C ARG A 63 -19.28 4.03 18.44
N PHE A 64 -18.61 3.07 17.83
CA PHE A 64 -18.76 1.65 18.12
C PHE A 64 -17.86 1.27 19.30
N ARG A 65 -18.43 0.50 20.23
CA ARG A 65 -17.68 0.01 21.41
C ARG A 65 -16.56 -0.96 20.97
N PRO A 66 -15.51 -1.12 21.79
CA PRO A 66 -14.40 -2.01 21.48
C PRO A 66 -14.83 -3.45 21.15
N LEU A 67 -14.37 -3.96 20.02
CA LEU A 67 -14.52 -5.37 19.65
C LEU A 67 -13.65 -6.22 20.58
N ALA A 68 -14.20 -7.29 21.14
CA ALA A 68 -13.45 -8.14 22.06
C ALA A 68 -12.28 -8.88 21.37
N MET A 69 -12.49 -9.31 20.12
CA MET A 69 -11.49 -10.04 19.34
C MET A 69 -11.65 -9.81 17.84
N ASN A 70 -10.53 -9.95 17.12
CA ASN A 70 -10.44 -9.98 15.67
C ASN A 70 -9.15 -10.79 15.34
N PRO A 71 -9.13 -11.68 14.34
CA PRO A 71 -10.30 -12.32 13.73
C PRO A 71 -11.16 -13.07 14.75
N ALA A 72 -12.43 -13.31 14.43
CA ALA A 72 -13.29 -14.21 15.23
C ALA A 72 -13.80 -15.37 14.37
N ASP A 73 -14.22 -16.44 15.02
CA ASP A 73 -14.65 -17.67 14.34
C ASP A 73 -15.91 -17.45 13.48
N PHE A 74 -15.95 -18.12 12.32
CA PHE A 74 -17.16 -18.29 11.52
C PHE A 74 -17.99 -19.40 12.16
N VAL A 75 -19.24 -19.09 12.50
CA VAL A 75 -20.20 -20.07 13.04
C VAL A 75 -21.18 -20.43 11.93
N ASP A 76 -21.24 -21.71 11.56
CA ASP A 76 -22.12 -22.25 10.50
C ASP A 76 -21.99 -21.51 9.14
N ASP A 77 -20.75 -21.33 8.66
CA ASP A 77 -20.41 -20.61 7.41
C ASP A 77 -20.86 -19.14 7.38
N ARG A 78 -21.01 -18.50 8.55
CA ARG A 78 -21.42 -17.09 8.68
C ARG A 78 -20.64 -16.33 9.76
N PRO A 79 -20.47 -15.00 9.61
CA PRO A 79 -19.74 -14.18 10.57
C PRO A 79 -20.45 -14.13 11.92
N ALA A 80 -19.70 -14.30 13.01
CA ALA A 80 -20.23 -14.30 14.38
C ALA A 80 -20.44 -12.90 14.98
N CYS A 81 -19.79 -11.87 14.42
CA CYS A 81 -19.90 -10.48 14.86
C CYS A 81 -20.18 -9.56 13.66
N ARG A 82 -21.29 -8.85 13.67
CA ARG A 82 -21.59 -7.80 12.68
C ARG A 82 -22.47 -6.77 13.35
N GLN A 83 -22.16 -5.51 13.09
CA GLN A 83 -22.84 -4.39 13.69
C GLN A 83 -22.94 -3.21 12.73
N THR A 84 -24.15 -2.88 12.30
CA THR A 84 -24.37 -1.82 11.30
C THR A 84 -25.45 -0.82 11.71
N VAL A 85 -25.29 0.42 11.26
CA VAL A 85 -26.29 1.49 11.29
C VAL A 85 -26.72 1.78 9.86
N THR A 86 -28.03 1.75 9.61
CA THR A 86 -28.63 2.20 8.35
C THR A 86 -29.42 3.47 8.60
N LEU A 87 -29.07 4.53 7.88
CA LEU A 87 -29.75 5.83 7.94
C LEU A 87 -30.72 6.00 6.78
N GLY A 88 -31.85 6.64 7.03
CA GLY A 88 -32.88 6.85 6.03
C GLY A 88 -33.97 7.84 6.42
N MET A 89 -35.06 7.87 5.64
CA MET A 89 -36.26 8.66 5.92
C MET A 89 -37.20 7.95 6.93
N ALA A 90 -38.00 8.69 7.69
CA ALA A 90 -39.08 8.17 8.56
C ALA A 90 -40.47 8.25 7.86
N PRO A 91 -41.41 7.33 8.14
CA PRO A 91 -41.58 6.04 7.46
C PRO A 91 -42.47 6.11 6.18
N HIS A 92 -42.46 5.02 5.38
CA HIS A 92 -43.53 4.53 4.45
C HIS A 92 -43.18 4.18 2.97
N ALA A 93 -41.95 3.84 2.58
CA ALA A 93 -41.74 3.20 1.27
C ALA A 93 -40.61 2.16 1.28
N GLU A 94 -40.67 1.21 0.34
CA GLU A 94 -39.69 0.12 0.16
C GLU A 94 -38.27 0.59 -0.22
N ARG A 95 -38.02 1.92 -0.29
CA ARG A 95 -36.72 2.54 -0.58
C ARG A 95 -36.54 3.85 0.18
N CYS A 96 -36.14 3.76 1.45
CA CYS A 96 -35.86 4.92 2.30
C CYS A 96 -34.41 4.98 2.80
N GLU A 97 -33.56 4.03 2.43
CA GLU A 97 -32.19 3.90 2.93
C GLU A 97 -31.24 4.82 2.14
N ALA A 98 -30.48 5.65 2.87
CA ALA A 98 -29.47 6.53 2.29
C ALA A 98 -28.08 5.87 2.30
N VAL A 99 -27.71 5.25 3.43
CA VAL A 99 -26.40 4.62 3.63
C VAL A 99 -26.46 3.62 4.79
N THR A 100 -25.68 2.55 4.70
CA THR A 100 -25.40 1.60 5.79
C THR A 100 -23.91 1.63 6.12
N PHE A 101 -23.54 1.64 7.39
CA PHE A 101 -22.13 1.62 7.82
C PHE A 101 -21.96 0.92 9.16
N GLY A 102 -20.74 0.51 9.51
CA GLY A 102 -20.40 -0.01 10.83
C GLY A 102 -19.26 -1.02 10.80
N ILE A 103 -19.19 -1.88 11.81
CA ILE A 103 -18.22 -2.98 11.85
C ILE A 103 -18.84 -4.20 11.18
N VAL A 104 -18.22 -4.62 10.10
CA VAL A 104 -18.68 -5.73 9.26
C VAL A 104 -17.54 -6.73 9.10
N ASP A 105 -17.89 -7.97 8.78
CA ASP A 105 -16.89 -8.87 8.26
C ASP A 105 -16.44 -8.37 6.89
N ASP A 106 -15.17 -8.62 6.60
CA ASP A 106 -14.55 -8.24 5.36
C ASP A 106 -14.91 -9.18 4.19
N ASP A 107 -15.85 -10.11 4.40
CA ASP A 107 -16.26 -11.17 3.48
C ASP A 107 -15.08 -12.11 3.05
N ARG A 108 -13.88 -11.99 3.64
CA ARG A 108 -12.64 -12.72 3.25
C ARG A 108 -12.59 -14.18 3.67
N ALA A 109 -13.61 -14.62 4.41
CA ALA A 109 -13.46 -15.66 5.42
C ALA A 109 -14.15 -16.99 5.12
N SER A 110 -14.95 -17.08 4.06
CA SER A 110 -15.74 -18.29 3.81
C SER A 110 -14.93 -19.53 3.43
N ALA A 111 -13.61 -19.42 3.22
CA ALA A 111 -12.74 -20.57 2.98
C ALA A 111 -11.96 -21.05 4.21
N ARG A 112 -11.96 -20.30 5.33
CA ARG A 112 -10.98 -20.45 6.42
C ARG A 112 -11.56 -20.57 7.85
N GLY A 113 -12.87 -20.43 8.03
CA GLY A 113 -13.50 -20.61 9.35
C GLY A 113 -13.28 -19.45 10.35
N GLN A 114 -12.70 -18.32 9.94
CA GLN A 114 -12.55 -17.11 10.77
C GLN A 114 -12.72 -15.83 9.92
N ALA A 115 -13.43 -14.83 10.45
CA ALA A 115 -13.70 -13.51 9.86
C ALA A 115 -12.73 -12.45 10.40
N ASN A 116 -12.11 -11.64 9.52
CA ASN A 116 -11.63 -10.35 10.02
C ASN A 116 -12.75 -9.33 9.96
N TYR A 117 -12.82 -8.52 11.01
CA TYR A 117 -13.73 -7.39 11.06
C TYR A 117 -13.03 -6.12 10.62
N VAL A 118 -13.77 -5.31 9.89
CA VAL A 118 -13.33 -4.02 9.38
C VAL A 118 -14.45 -3.00 9.55
N PRO A 119 -14.11 -1.71 9.72
CA PRO A 119 -15.05 -0.65 9.44
C PRO A 119 -15.49 -0.73 7.98
N GLY A 120 -16.78 -0.60 7.71
CA GLY A 120 -17.32 -0.68 6.37
C GLY A 120 -18.49 0.26 6.14
N LEU A 121 -18.70 0.59 4.87
CA LEU A 121 -19.81 1.39 4.38
C LEU A 121 -20.38 0.76 3.11
N PHE A 122 -21.70 0.74 3.00
CA PHE A 122 -22.41 0.30 1.82
C PHE A 122 -23.40 1.37 1.38
N ASN A 123 -23.30 1.76 0.12
CA ASN A 123 -24.15 2.77 -0.48
C ASN A 123 -25.13 2.17 -1.50
N GLY A 124 -25.59 0.93 -1.32
CA GLY A 124 -26.52 0.28 -2.26
C GLY A 124 -25.87 -0.33 -3.52
N GLU A 125 -24.71 0.18 -3.95
CA GLU A 125 -24.00 -0.31 -5.15
C GLU A 125 -22.56 -0.77 -4.85
N ILE A 126 -21.83 -0.02 -4.04
CA ILE A 126 -20.42 -0.22 -3.71
C ILE A 126 -20.27 -0.49 -2.22
N GLU A 127 -19.43 -1.48 -1.92
CA GLU A 127 -18.97 -1.80 -0.56
C GLU A 127 -17.57 -1.19 -0.39
N TYR A 128 -17.42 -0.37 0.64
CA TYR A 128 -16.18 0.29 1.03
C TYR A 128 -15.72 -0.34 2.34
N PHE A 129 -14.52 -0.90 2.38
CA PHE A 129 -13.93 -1.47 3.59
C PHE A 129 -12.68 -0.71 4.03
N GLY A 130 -12.58 -0.43 5.32
CA GLY A 130 -11.39 0.15 5.92
C GLY A 130 -10.35 -0.90 6.29
N MET A 131 -9.36 -0.46 7.06
CA MET A 131 -8.34 -1.32 7.66
C MET A 131 -8.92 -2.32 8.65
N TYR A 132 -8.14 -3.36 8.90
CA TYR A 132 -8.38 -4.33 9.96
C TYR A 132 -8.74 -3.64 11.29
N ALA A 133 -9.88 -4.02 11.87
CA ALA A 133 -10.35 -3.47 13.14
C ALA A 133 -9.52 -4.02 14.31
N ARG A 134 -8.79 -3.19 15.03
CA ARG A 134 -7.92 -3.64 16.12
C ARG A 134 -8.76 -4.21 17.29
N PRO A 135 -8.42 -5.41 17.81
CA PRO A 135 -9.02 -5.91 19.03
C PRO A 135 -8.89 -4.91 20.18
N GLY A 136 -9.93 -4.78 21.00
CA GLY A 136 -9.95 -3.87 22.15
C GLY A 136 -9.97 -2.37 21.80
N SER A 137 -10.09 -2.00 20.51
CA SER A 137 -10.19 -0.61 20.07
C SER A 137 -11.62 -0.21 19.74
N ALA A 138 -12.06 0.94 20.26
CA ALA A 138 -13.27 1.60 19.79
C ALA A 138 -13.06 2.17 18.39
N TYR A 139 -14.14 2.29 17.63
CA TYR A 139 -14.12 2.82 16.27
C TYR A 139 -15.15 3.91 16.07
N ASP A 140 -14.70 5.07 15.61
CA ASP A 140 -15.51 6.23 15.35
C ASP A 140 -15.76 6.38 13.85
N PHE A 141 -16.97 6.75 13.48
CA PHE A 141 -17.37 7.11 12.13
C PHE A 141 -17.81 8.56 12.09
N LYS A 142 -17.37 9.28 11.06
CA LYS A 142 -17.91 10.58 10.65
C LYS A 142 -18.47 10.47 9.25
N ILE A 143 -19.67 10.97 9.03
CA ILE A 143 -20.27 10.98 7.69
C ILE A 143 -20.87 12.36 7.44
N HIS A 144 -20.47 12.96 6.33
CA HIS A 144 -21.09 14.16 5.79
C HIS A 144 -21.92 13.74 4.58
N ILE A 145 -23.23 14.04 4.62
CA ILE A 145 -24.16 13.73 3.55
C ILE A 145 -24.71 15.04 3.00
N ASP A 146 -24.52 15.27 1.71
CA ASP A 146 -25.13 16.36 0.95
C ASP A 146 -26.33 15.79 0.19
N LEU A 147 -27.52 16.03 0.72
CA LEU A 147 -28.78 15.54 0.15
C LEU A 147 -29.15 16.30 -1.13
N ASP A 148 -28.65 17.51 -1.35
CA ASP A 148 -28.94 18.23 -2.60
C ASP A 148 -28.14 17.62 -3.76
N ARG A 149 -26.90 17.21 -3.49
CA ARG A 149 -26.04 16.50 -4.45
C ARG A 149 -26.29 15.00 -4.49
N GLN A 150 -26.97 14.44 -3.50
CA GLN A 150 -27.10 12.99 -3.27
C GLN A 150 -25.72 12.31 -3.17
N ARG A 151 -24.83 12.94 -2.40
CA ARG A 151 -23.44 12.48 -2.19
C ARG A 151 -23.11 12.40 -0.71
N LEU A 152 -22.17 11.53 -0.36
CA LEU A 152 -21.60 11.47 0.98
C LEU A 152 -20.09 11.35 0.95
N THR A 153 -19.45 11.81 2.01
CA THR A 153 -18.07 11.44 2.36
C THR A 153 -18.08 10.87 3.77
N ALA A 154 -17.39 9.76 3.97
CA ALA A 154 -17.31 9.05 5.23
C ALA A 154 -15.86 8.83 5.64
N TRP A 155 -15.61 8.96 6.94
CA TRP A 155 -14.34 8.71 7.57
C TRP A 155 -14.50 7.74 8.73
N VAL A 156 -13.43 7.02 9.02
CA VAL A 156 -13.33 6.15 10.19
C VAL A 156 -12.01 6.37 10.90
N ALA A 157 -11.99 6.27 12.22
CA ALA A 157 -10.78 6.20 13.01
C ALA A 157 -10.94 5.14 14.10
N GLY A 158 -9.92 4.31 14.27
CA GLY A 158 -9.76 3.49 15.46
C GLY A 158 -9.09 4.31 16.55
N ALA A 159 -9.41 4.02 17.81
CA ALA A 159 -8.78 4.72 18.92
C ALA A 159 -7.23 4.54 18.88
N GLY A 160 -6.51 5.67 18.94
CA GLY A 160 -5.04 5.72 18.78
C GLY A 160 -4.53 5.93 17.35
N ASP A 161 -5.41 6.07 16.36
CA ASP A 161 -5.01 6.54 15.02
C ASP A 161 -4.58 8.01 15.06
N ASP A 162 -3.60 8.39 14.24
CA ASP A 162 -3.16 9.78 14.13
C ASP A 162 -4.14 10.65 13.34
N GLU A 163 -4.85 10.06 12.39
CA GLU A 163 -5.77 10.77 11.49
C GLU A 163 -6.97 9.93 11.11
N TRP A 164 -8.06 10.63 10.78
CA TRP A 164 -9.26 10.07 10.16
C TRP A 164 -8.94 9.46 8.80
N PHE A 165 -9.28 8.19 8.62
CA PHE A 165 -9.11 7.50 7.35
C PHE A 165 -10.35 7.70 6.46
N PRO A 166 -10.19 8.13 5.19
CA PRO A 166 -11.30 8.34 4.26
C PRO A 166 -11.85 7.01 3.75
N LEU A 167 -12.96 6.55 4.34
CA LEU A 167 -13.60 5.29 3.97
C LEU A 167 -14.36 5.37 2.64
N ALA A 168 -14.99 6.52 2.37
CA ALA A 168 -15.65 6.78 1.10
C ALA A 168 -15.57 8.28 0.79
N VAL A 169 -15.13 8.65 -0.41
CA VAL A 169 -14.96 10.06 -0.83
C VAL A 169 -15.92 10.35 -1.97
N ASP A 170 -16.79 11.35 -1.77
CA ASP A 170 -17.83 11.76 -2.73
C ASP A 170 -18.51 10.51 -3.33
N ALA A 171 -19.12 9.68 -2.49
CA ALA A 171 -19.87 8.49 -2.90
C ALA A 171 -21.34 8.83 -3.12
N ALA A 172 -22.02 8.15 -4.06
CA ALA A 172 -23.46 8.30 -4.23
C ALA A 172 -24.21 7.73 -3.01
N LEU A 173 -25.41 8.23 -2.72
CA LEU A 173 -26.31 7.57 -1.76
C LEU A 173 -26.93 6.30 -2.38
N ALA A 174 -27.39 5.38 -1.52
CA ALA A 174 -28.06 4.15 -1.94
C ALA A 174 -29.34 4.41 -2.72
N TYR A 175 -30.15 5.33 -2.23
CA TYR A 175 -31.31 5.84 -2.93
C TYR A 175 -31.40 7.35 -2.74
N PRO A 176 -31.96 8.07 -3.73
CA PRO A 176 -32.25 9.48 -3.55
C PRO A 176 -33.19 9.70 -2.35
N VAL A 177 -32.75 10.47 -1.38
CA VAL A 177 -33.51 10.82 -0.18
C VAL A 177 -33.54 12.33 0.04
N ARG A 178 -34.65 12.85 0.55
CA ARG A 178 -34.83 14.30 0.79
C ARG A 178 -34.46 14.74 2.20
N ALA A 179 -34.41 13.78 3.13
CA ALA A 179 -34.12 14.00 4.54
C ALA A 179 -33.65 12.71 5.20
N ILE A 180 -32.98 12.82 6.34
CA ILE A 180 -32.65 11.72 7.24
C ILE A 180 -33.47 11.89 8.53
N GLY A 181 -34.32 10.93 8.85
CA GLY A 181 -35.20 10.93 10.03
C GLY A 181 -35.32 9.57 10.72
N SER A 182 -34.62 8.55 10.22
CA SER A 182 -34.63 7.22 10.83
C SER A 182 -33.22 6.61 10.88
N ALA A 183 -33.00 5.79 11.91
CA ALA A 183 -31.85 4.93 12.05
C ALA A 183 -32.30 3.51 12.41
N ARG A 184 -31.72 2.52 11.75
CA ARG A 184 -31.85 1.10 12.08
C ARG A 184 -30.47 0.57 12.48
N ILE A 185 -30.39 -0.11 13.62
CA ILE A 185 -29.16 -0.72 14.12
C ILE A 185 -29.36 -2.23 14.11
N ASP A 186 -28.53 -2.94 13.35
CA ASP A 186 -28.51 -4.41 13.33
C ASP A 186 -27.25 -4.90 14.08
N GLN A 187 -27.44 -5.81 15.05
CA GLN A 187 -26.36 -6.32 15.91
C GLN A 187 -26.44 -7.83 16.05
N LEU A 188 -25.36 -8.55 15.74
CA LEU A 188 -25.21 -9.95 16.12
C LEU A 188 -24.89 -10.10 17.62
N ASP A 189 -25.06 -11.30 18.16
CA ASP A 189 -24.89 -11.56 19.60
C ASP A 189 -23.53 -11.12 20.16
N GLN A 190 -22.45 -11.27 19.39
CA GLN A 190 -21.09 -10.89 19.80
C GLN A 190 -20.72 -9.42 19.52
N ALA A 191 -21.65 -8.60 18.99
CA ALA A 191 -21.39 -7.19 18.73
C ALA A 191 -21.26 -6.39 20.04
N ALA A 192 -20.24 -5.53 20.11
CA ALA A 192 -19.88 -4.80 21.32
C ALA A 192 -20.87 -3.69 21.72
N GLY A 193 -21.69 -3.20 20.78
CA GLY A 193 -22.65 -2.12 21.04
C GLY A 193 -22.25 -0.79 20.43
N ILE A 194 -23.19 0.15 20.38
CA ILE A 194 -22.95 1.54 19.97
C ILE A 194 -22.88 2.36 21.24
N GLU A 195 -21.76 3.05 21.45
CA GLU A 195 -21.60 3.95 22.58
C GLU A 195 -22.39 5.24 22.35
N ARG A 196 -22.29 5.79 21.13
CA ARG A 196 -22.92 7.05 20.76
C ARG A 196 -23.28 7.08 19.29
N LEU A 197 -24.48 7.53 18.94
CA LEU A 197 -24.87 7.91 17.58
C LEU A 197 -25.47 9.31 17.62
N VAL A 198 -24.95 10.20 16.78
CA VAL A 198 -25.44 11.58 16.62
C VAL A 198 -25.78 11.85 15.17
N VAL A 199 -26.95 12.44 14.92
CA VAL A 199 -27.39 12.91 13.60
C VAL A 199 -27.87 14.36 13.74
N GLN A 200 -27.32 15.27 12.94
CA GLN A 200 -27.61 16.70 13.05
C GLN A 200 -27.44 17.44 11.72
N GLY A 201 -28.02 18.64 11.61
CA GLY A 201 -27.91 19.51 10.42
C GLY A 201 -26.77 20.53 10.48
N GLU A 202 -26.16 20.72 11.65
CA GLU A 202 -25.05 21.63 11.83
C GLU A 202 -23.71 20.90 11.69
N PRO A 203 -22.71 21.53 11.04
CA PRO A 203 -21.38 20.94 10.94
C PRO A 203 -20.77 20.72 12.32
N TRP A 204 -19.93 19.70 12.43
CA TRP A 204 -19.00 19.60 13.55
C TRP A 204 -18.10 20.83 13.55
N PRO A 205 -17.69 21.36 14.73
CA PRO A 205 -16.68 22.41 14.77
C PRO A 205 -15.47 22.00 13.92
N ASP A 206 -14.97 22.93 13.09
CA ASP A 206 -13.77 22.66 12.29
C ASP A 206 -12.62 22.21 13.20
N GLY A 207 -11.97 21.10 12.85
CA GLY A 207 -10.79 20.61 13.56
C GLY A 207 -11.06 19.70 14.77
N GLU A 208 -12.09 18.85 14.75
CA GLU A 208 -12.18 17.74 15.73
C GLU A 208 -10.98 16.79 15.58
N ALA A 209 -9.92 17.14 16.33
CA ALA A 209 -8.80 16.27 16.61
C ALA A 209 -9.35 14.95 17.15
N LEU A 210 -8.74 13.84 16.70
CA LEU A 210 -8.95 12.57 17.38
C LEU A 210 -8.59 12.75 18.86
N GLU A 211 -9.36 12.12 19.74
CA GLU A 211 -8.99 12.08 21.16
C GLU A 211 -7.56 11.57 21.25
N ASP A 212 -6.65 12.39 21.77
CA ASP A 212 -5.26 11.99 21.91
C ASP A 212 -5.18 10.95 23.02
N THR A 213 -5.17 9.69 22.61
CA THR A 213 -4.97 8.54 23.49
C THR A 213 -3.57 7.95 23.33
N SER A 214 -2.64 8.66 22.69
CA SER A 214 -1.24 8.25 22.61
C SER A 214 -0.54 8.45 23.96
N ASN A 215 0.60 7.78 24.18
CA ASN A 215 1.42 8.06 25.37
C ASN A 215 1.77 9.57 25.39
N GLU A 216 1.69 10.22 26.56
CA GLU A 216 1.96 11.66 26.65
C GLU A 216 3.32 11.98 26.02
N PRO A 217 3.37 12.89 25.02
CA PRO A 217 4.62 13.25 24.37
C PRO A 217 5.54 13.94 25.38
N ALA A 218 6.81 13.56 25.39
CA ALA A 218 7.79 14.26 26.21
C ALA A 218 8.06 15.65 25.62
N CYS A 219 8.02 16.69 26.46
CA CYS A 219 8.04 18.10 26.06
C CYS A 219 9.28 18.53 25.25
N ASP A 220 10.37 17.75 25.32
CA ASP A 220 11.69 18.10 24.76
C ASP A 220 12.05 17.29 23.49
N LEU A 221 11.10 16.55 22.91
CA LEU A 221 11.33 15.75 21.70
C LEU A 221 10.87 16.49 20.43
N ARG A 222 11.68 16.40 19.37
CA ARG A 222 11.29 16.76 17.99
C ARG A 222 10.56 15.58 17.38
N TYR A 223 9.39 15.83 16.79
CA TYR A 223 8.59 14.84 16.06
C TYR A 223 8.51 15.25 14.59
N GLN A 224 8.64 14.29 13.67
CA GLN A 224 8.49 14.50 12.24
C GLN A 224 7.86 13.24 11.62
N PRO A 225 6.52 13.16 11.52
CA PRO A 225 5.86 12.02 10.88
C PRO A 225 6.13 12.02 9.38
N MET A 226 5.97 10.85 8.76
CA MET A 226 6.02 10.75 7.30
C MET A 226 4.97 11.65 6.65
N ARG A 227 5.37 12.34 5.57
CA ARG A 227 4.45 13.13 4.75
C ARG A 227 3.54 12.17 3.97
N SER A 228 2.26 12.15 4.31
CA SER A 228 1.28 11.26 3.69
C SER A 228 0.05 12.03 3.22
N LEU A 229 -0.39 11.72 2.00
CA LEU A 229 -1.66 12.16 1.44
C LEU A 229 -2.73 11.09 1.55
N TRP A 230 -2.37 9.85 1.90
CA TRP A 230 -3.28 8.69 1.87
C TRP A 230 -4.55 8.87 2.70
N ARG A 231 -4.46 9.63 3.81
CA ARG A 231 -5.59 9.89 4.71
C ARG A 231 -6.31 11.23 4.42
N ARG A 232 -5.89 11.98 3.38
CA ARG A 232 -6.45 13.28 3.03
C ARG A 232 -7.60 13.17 2.03
N ALA A 233 -8.82 13.07 2.56
CA ALA A 233 -10.04 12.94 1.74
C ALA A 233 -10.19 14.02 0.65
N ASP A 234 -9.67 15.22 0.89
CA ASP A 234 -9.71 16.35 -0.06
C ASP A 234 -8.71 16.23 -1.22
N ARG A 235 -7.88 15.17 -1.23
CA ARG A 235 -6.89 14.90 -2.28
C ARG A 235 -7.31 13.79 -3.24
N HIS A 236 -8.31 12.98 -2.91
CA HIS A 236 -8.64 11.77 -3.67
C HIS A 236 -9.89 11.89 -4.53
N VAL A 237 -9.84 11.28 -5.72
CA VAL A 237 -10.96 11.17 -6.67
C VAL A 237 -11.09 9.75 -7.20
N THR A 238 -12.31 9.36 -7.58
CA THR A 238 -12.55 8.08 -8.23
C THR A 238 -12.47 8.21 -9.75
N VAL A 239 -11.52 7.51 -10.38
CA VAL A 239 -11.36 7.47 -11.84
C VAL A 239 -12.13 6.29 -12.43
N ALA A 240 -11.98 5.10 -11.85
CA ALA A 240 -12.72 3.91 -12.27
C ALA A 240 -12.86 2.91 -11.12
N ARG A 241 -14.06 2.35 -10.93
CA ARG A 241 -14.34 1.26 -9.98
C ARG A 241 -15.21 0.21 -10.66
N THR A 242 -15.02 -1.07 -10.28
CA THR A 242 -15.84 -2.19 -10.76
C THR A 242 -17.08 -2.36 -9.85
N PRO A 243 -18.31 -2.16 -10.35
CA PRO A 243 -19.53 -2.30 -9.56
C PRO A 243 -19.73 -3.72 -9.01
N LYS A 244 -20.53 -3.86 -7.94
CA LYS A 244 -20.73 -5.15 -7.23
C LYS A 244 -21.10 -6.31 -8.15
N HIS A 245 -21.92 -6.07 -9.15
CA HIS A 245 -22.48 -7.08 -10.06
C HIS A 245 -21.57 -7.47 -11.23
N GLN A 246 -20.45 -6.77 -11.47
CA GLN A 246 -19.56 -7.01 -12.62
C GLN A 246 -18.34 -7.90 -12.31
N VAL A 247 -18.18 -8.41 -11.10
CA VAL A 247 -17.13 -9.41 -10.82
C VAL A 247 -17.56 -10.75 -11.41
N ILE A 248 -16.89 -11.11 -12.51
CA ILE A 248 -17.07 -12.39 -13.19
C ILE A 248 -16.60 -13.51 -12.27
N ARG A 249 -17.45 -14.52 -12.11
CA ARG A 249 -17.09 -15.78 -11.49
C ARG A 249 -16.17 -16.56 -12.42
N TRP A 250 -14.92 -16.73 -11.99
CA TRP A 250 -13.97 -17.76 -12.42
C TRP A 250 -13.38 -17.67 -13.86
N SER A 251 -12.04 -17.58 -13.96
CA SER A 251 -11.29 -17.79 -15.21
C SER A 251 -9.88 -18.41 -15.02
N GLY A 252 -9.65 -19.20 -13.97
CA GLY A 252 -8.35 -19.85 -13.71
C GLY A 252 -7.60 -19.30 -12.48
N TYR A 253 -6.25 -19.38 -12.50
CA TYR A 253 -5.35 -19.14 -11.36
C TYR A 253 -5.45 -17.75 -10.68
N TRP A 254 -6.12 -16.77 -11.30
CA TRP A 254 -6.33 -15.42 -10.76
C TRP A 254 -7.80 -15.00 -10.90
N PRO A 255 -8.65 -15.29 -9.89
CA PRO A 255 -10.10 -15.06 -10.00
C PRO A 255 -10.48 -13.57 -9.91
N GLY A 256 -11.29 -13.05 -10.83
CA GLY A 256 -11.90 -11.72 -10.72
C GLY A 256 -11.26 -10.62 -11.58
N TRP A 257 -11.93 -9.46 -11.60
CA TRP A 257 -11.68 -8.40 -12.58
C TRP A 257 -10.78 -7.31 -12.00
N TRP A 258 -9.54 -7.27 -12.50
CA TRP A 258 -8.49 -6.32 -12.11
C TRP A 258 -8.56 -5.06 -12.97
N LEU A 259 -8.35 -3.89 -12.36
CA LEU A 259 -8.04 -2.64 -13.06
C LEU A 259 -6.60 -2.27 -12.73
N GLY A 260 -5.77 -2.02 -13.75
CA GLY A 260 -4.34 -1.86 -13.55
C GLY A 260 -3.69 -0.78 -14.41
N PHE A 261 -2.43 -0.51 -14.06
CA PHE A 261 -1.44 0.29 -14.79
C PHE A 261 -1.99 1.60 -15.40
N PRO A 262 -2.59 2.49 -14.58
CA PRO A 262 -3.08 3.74 -15.09
C PRO A 262 -1.94 4.67 -15.54
N ASP A 263 -2.28 5.58 -16.44
CA ASP A 263 -1.44 6.74 -16.80
C ASP A 263 -2.34 7.90 -17.23
N VAL A 264 -1.86 9.15 -17.14
CA VAL A 264 -2.71 10.35 -17.31
C VAL A 264 -1.97 11.50 -17.98
N VAL A 265 -2.68 12.29 -18.78
CA VAL A 265 -2.18 13.53 -19.38
C VAL A 265 -3.26 14.62 -19.39
N GLN A 266 -2.83 15.87 -19.26
CA GLN A 266 -3.66 17.04 -19.56
C GLN A 266 -3.71 17.29 -21.07
N THR A 267 -4.92 17.36 -21.63
CA THR A 267 -5.17 17.52 -23.08
C THR A 267 -5.68 18.91 -23.46
N GLY A 268 -6.13 19.69 -22.48
CA GLY A 268 -6.52 21.09 -22.65
C GLY A 268 -6.63 21.81 -21.30
N PRO A 269 -7.10 23.07 -21.27
CA PRO A 269 -7.12 23.89 -20.05
C PRO A 269 -7.92 23.28 -18.89
N THR A 270 -8.95 22.47 -19.19
CA THR A 270 -9.74 21.75 -18.17
C THR A 270 -9.86 20.25 -18.43
N SER A 271 -9.33 19.77 -19.56
CA SER A 271 -9.55 18.39 -20.02
C SER A 271 -8.37 17.49 -19.70
N LEU A 272 -8.65 16.31 -19.15
CA LEU A 272 -7.68 15.24 -18.90
C LEU A 272 -8.13 13.96 -19.60
N ILE A 273 -7.15 13.14 -19.99
CA ILE A 273 -7.38 11.75 -20.40
C ILE A 273 -6.51 10.86 -19.53
N ALA A 274 -7.12 9.80 -19.00
CA ALA A 274 -6.43 8.72 -18.34
C ALA A 274 -6.59 7.42 -19.13
N THR A 275 -5.56 6.59 -19.13
CA THR A 275 -5.65 5.20 -19.58
C THR A 275 -5.50 4.26 -18.40
N HIS A 276 -6.04 3.05 -18.51
CA HIS A 276 -5.78 1.92 -17.62
C HIS A 276 -6.16 0.65 -18.38
N ASN A 277 -5.67 -0.52 -17.97
CA ASN A 277 -6.18 -1.78 -18.48
C ASN A 277 -7.21 -2.40 -17.53
N ASP A 278 -7.94 -3.39 -18.04
CA ASP A 278 -8.74 -4.31 -17.24
C ASP A 278 -8.44 -5.77 -17.60
N GLY A 279 -8.89 -6.73 -16.80
CA GLY A 279 -8.88 -8.13 -17.19
C GLY A 279 -8.97 -9.11 -16.03
N PRO A 280 -9.03 -10.42 -16.34
CA PRO A 280 -8.94 -11.45 -15.32
C PRO A 280 -7.51 -11.49 -14.75
N GLY A 281 -7.36 -11.19 -13.46
CA GLY A 281 -6.10 -11.35 -12.73
C GLY A 281 -5.07 -10.21 -12.87
N HIS A 282 -3.98 -10.37 -12.11
CA HIS A 282 -2.87 -9.43 -12.04
C HIS A 282 -2.21 -9.21 -13.40
N GLY A 283 -1.81 -7.97 -13.68
CA GLY A 283 -1.27 -7.57 -14.98
C GLY A 283 -2.35 -7.22 -16.01
N GLY A 284 -3.57 -7.75 -15.89
CA GLY A 284 -4.73 -7.40 -16.72
C GLY A 284 -4.59 -7.85 -18.19
N GLY A 285 -5.24 -8.94 -18.57
CA GLY A 285 -5.20 -9.47 -19.95
C GLY A 285 -6.34 -9.02 -20.88
N GLY A 286 -7.05 -7.96 -20.52
CA GLY A 286 -8.30 -7.54 -21.14
C GLY A 286 -8.15 -6.30 -22.00
N ARG A 287 -9.00 -5.31 -21.72
CA ARG A 287 -9.17 -4.10 -22.52
C ARG A 287 -8.27 -2.99 -22.06
N ILE A 288 -7.86 -2.14 -22.99
CA ILE A 288 -7.26 -0.84 -22.67
C ILE A 288 -8.37 0.21 -22.73
N TRP A 289 -8.60 0.89 -21.62
CA TRP A 289 -9.61 1.92 -21.46
C TRP A 289 -9.01 3.31 -21.57
N LEU A 290 -9.83 4.25 -22.03
CA LEU A 290 -9.65 5.68 -21.88
C LEU A 290 -10.76 6.23 -20.99
N ARG A 291 -10.40 7.09 -20.05
CA ARG A 291 -11.30 7.85 -19.18
C ARG A 291 -11.09 9.33 -19.47
N HIS A 292 -12.17 10.10 -19.47
CA HIS A 292 -12.12 11.52 -19.77
C HIS A 292 -12.70 12.35 -18.62
N SER A 293 -12.01 13.44 -18.31
CA SER A 293 -12.46 14.50 -17.40
C SER A 293 -12.44 15.83 -18.15
N ASP A 294 -13.40 16.69 -17.85
CA ASP A 294 -13.50 18.07 -18.38
C ASP A 294 -13.41 19.14 -17.28
N ASP A 295 -13.07 18.71 -16.05
CA ASP A 295 -13.03 19.50 -14.83
C ASP A 295 -11.71 19.30 -14.05
N LEU A 296 -10.60 19.11 -14.76
CA LEU A 296 -9.26 18.90 -14.19
C LEU A 296 -9.19 17.71 -13.23
N GLY A 297 -9.85 16.62 -13.57
CA GLY A 297 -9.76 15.33 -12.87
C GLY A 297 -10.70 15.19 -11.69
N GLN A 298 -11.58 16.16 -11.42
CA GLN A 298 -12.55 16.08 -10.34
C GLN A 298 -13.60 15.00 -10.61
N THR A 299 -14.05 14.84 -11.86
CA THR A 299 -14.98 13.79 -12.28
C THR A 299 -14.57 13.11 -13.58
N TRP A 300 -14.95 11.84 -13.72
CA TRP A 300 -14.57 10.97 -14.86
C TRP A 300 -15.78 10.27 -15.51
N PRO A 301 -16.77 11.01 -16.04
CA PRO A 301 -18.07 10.44 -16.45
C PRO A 301 -18.03 9.66 -17.77
N ARG A 302 -17.00 9.85 -18.61
CA ARG A 302 -16.93 9.29 -19.96
C ARG A 302 -15.82 8.25 -20.07
N SER A 303 -16.11 7.12 -20.69
CA SER A 303 -15.15 6.07 -20.99
C SER A 303 -15.22 5.58 -22.43
N THR A 304 -14.10 5.13 -22.97
CA THR A 304 -14.00 4.53 -24.31
C THR A 304 -13.00 3.38 -24.26
N VAL A 305 -13.30 2.29 -24.98
CA VAL A 305 -12.35 1.18 -25.14
C VAL A 305 -11.43 1.50 -26.31
N LEU A 306 -10.13 1.59 -26.07
CA LEU A 306 -9.11 1.78 -27.10
C LEU A 306 -8.71 0.46 -27.76
N HIS A 307 -8.62 -0.61 -26.96
CA HIS A 307 -8.25 -1.94 -27.41
C HIS A 307 -9.01 -3.02 -26.63
N TYR A 308 -9.39 -4.12 -27.30
CA TYR A 308 -10.37 -5.08 -26.75
C TYR A 308 -9.80 -6.36 -26.13
N GLY A 309 -8.50 -6.68 -26.27
CA GLY A 309 -7.98 -7.92 -25.68
C GLY A 309 -6.46 -7.99 -25.60
N GLY A 310 -5.96 -8.69 -24.57
CA GLY A 310 -4.54 -8.97 -24.38
C GLY A 310 -3.71 -7.76 -23.94
N GLY A 311 -4.31 -6.59 -23.70
CA GLY A 311 -3.57 -5.37 -23.38
C GLY A 311 -3.08 -5.32 -21.94
N ASN A 312 -1.76 -5.22 -21.78
CA ASN A 312 -1.05 -5.04 -20.52
C ASN A 312 -0.40 -3.64 -20.45
N CYS A 313 -0.07 -3.20 -19.23
CA CYS A 313 0.78 -2.03 -18.93
C CYS A 313 0.66 -0.80 -19.87
N PRO A 314 -0.53 -0.24 -20.13
CA PRO A 314 -0.62 0.95 -20.96
C PRO A 314 0.13 2.15 -20.33
N ARG A 315 0.81 2.90 -21.19
CA ARG A 315 1.49 4.17 -20.90
C ARG A 315 0.87 5.24 -21.79
N LEU A 316 0.51 6.38 -21.21
CA LEU A 316 -0.08 7.51 -21.92
C LEU A 316 0.84 8.71 -21.78
N GLN A 317 1.18 9.34 -22.90
CA GLN A 317 2.06 10.50 -22.93
C GLN A 317 1.65 11.52 -23.99
N LYS A 318 2.12 12.74 -23.83
CA LYS A 318 2.12 13.78 -24.87
C LYS A 318 3.50 13.78 -25.54
N LEU A 319 3.52 13.73 -26.88
CA LEU A 319 4.73 13.85 -27.69
C LEU A 319 5.12 15.32 -27.88
N ARG A 320 6.35 15.59 -28.31
CA ARG A 320 6.89 16.94 -28.56
C ARG A 320 6.05 17.75 -29.55
N ASP A 321 5.46 17.10 -30.53
CA ASP A 321 4.57 17.75 -31.51
C ASP A 321 3.14 18.00 -30.98
N GLY A 322 2.87 17.68 -29.72
CA GLY A 322 1.59 17.89 -29.05
C GLY A 322 0.57 16.78 -29.26
N SER A 323 0.84 15.79 -30.12
CA SER A 323 0.00 14.61 -30.26
C SER A 323 0.10 13.69 -29.02
N LEU A 324 -0.91 12.84 -28.82
CA LEU A 324 -0.93 11.88 -27.72
C LEU A 324 -0.53 10.50 -28.22
N LEU A 325 0.16 9.73 -27.37
CA LEU A 325 0.56 8.36 -27.65
C LEU A 325 0.16 7.45 -26.48
N VAL A 326 -0.48 6.34 -26.80
CA VAL A 326 -0.63 5.19 -25.90
C VAL A 326 0.30 4.07 -26.39
N THR A 327 1.20 3.63 -25.52
CA THR A 327 2.02 2.43 -25.70
C THR A 327 1.50 1.36 -24.75
N ALA A 328 1.34 0.12 -25.20
CA ALA A 328 0.97 -0.99 -24.33
C ALA A 328 1.66 -2.26 -24.83
N ASP A 329 2.04 -3.15 -23.92
CA ASP A 329 2.43 -4.51 -24.28
C ASP A 329 1.19 -5.40 -24.40
N LEU A 330 1.35 -6.49 -25.14
CA LEU A 330 0.32 -7.50 -25.35
C LEU A 330 0.78 -8.81 -24.73
N TYR A 331 -0.10 -9.45 -23.95
CA TYR A 331 0.08 -10.81 -23.44
C TYR A 331 0.31 -11.78 -24.59
N ALA A 332 1.58 -12.07 -24.83
CA ALA A 332 2.11 -12.98 -25.82
C ALA A 332 3.45 -13.50 -25.30
N ASN A 333 3.96 -14.58 -25.89
CA ASN A 333 5.31 -15.05 -25.60
C ASN A 333 6.09 -15.09 -26.94
N PRO A 334 6.98 -14.13 -27.21
CA PRO A 334 7.37 -12.96 -26.37
C PRO A 334 6.29 -11.88 -26.30
N TYR A 335 6.41 -10.89 -25.40
CA TYR A 335 5.51 -9.72 -25.36
C TYR A 335 5.80 -8.79 -26.54
N HIS A 336 4.73 -8.25 -27.15
CA HIS A 336 4.82 -7.29 -28.24
C HIS A 336 4.23 -5.96 -27.81
N ASN A 337 4.74 -4.84 -28.32
CA ASN A 337 4.17 -3.53 -28.02
C ASN A 337 3.31 -3.02 -29.17
N ILE A 338 2.19 -2.38 -28.82
CA ILE A 338 1.30 -1.69 -29.75
C ILE A 338 1.24 -0.20 -29.42
N PHE A 339 1.08 0.61 -30.46
CA PHE A 339 1.16 2.07 -30.37
C PHE A 339 -0.09 2.69 -30.98
N PHE A 340 -0.81 3.51 -30.22
CA PHE A 340 -1.96 4.28 -30.68
C PHE A 340 -1.69 5.77 -30.56
N ARG A 341 -1.94 6.51 -31.63
CA ARG A 341 -1.70 7.95 -31.69
C ARG A 341 -3.00 8.72 -31.89
N SER A 342 -3.11 9.87 -31.22
CA SER A 342 -4.15 10.85 -31.45
C SER A 342 -3.55 12.20 -31.80
N ALA A 343 -3.99 12.77 -32.93
CA ALA A 343 -3.57 14.10 -33.40
C ALA A 343 -4.57 15.21 -33.05
N ASP A 344 -5.66 14.88 -32.36
CA ASP A 344 -6.81 15.77 -32.12
C ASP A 344 -7.23 15.81 -30.65
N ALA A 345 -6.22 15.81 -29.75
CA ALA A 345 -6.38 15.86 -28.30
C ALA A 345 -7.21 14.69 -27.73
N GLY A 346 -7.04 13.49 -28.30
CA GLY A 346 -7.64 12.26 -27.83
C GLY A 346 -9.07 12.02 -28.30
N ARG A 347 -9.58 12.79 -29.27
CA ARG A 347 -10.93 12.59 -29.85
C ARG A 347 -10.97 11.38 -30.77
N THR A 348 -9.92 11.17 -31.56
CA THR A 348 -9.74 9.99 -32.41
C THR A 348 -8.37 9.36 -32.21
N TRP A 349 -8.31 8.03 -32.34
CA TRP A 349 -7.10 7.24 -32.14
C TRP A 349 -6.85 6.32 -33.33
N LYS A 350 -5.59 6.19 -33.72
CA LYS A 350 -5.15 5.27 -34.78
C LYS A 350 -4.00 4.42 -34.27
N GLN A 351 -4.05 3.11 -34.51
CA GLN A 351 -2.87 2.28 -34.31
C GLN A 351 -1.82 2.67 -35.37
N VAL A 352 -0.65 3.11 -34.93
CA VAL A 352 0.41 3.62 -35.81
C VAL A 352 1.59 2.65 -35.98
N GLY A 353 1.67 1.62 -35.13
CA GLY A 353 2.80 0.70 -35.16
C GLY A 353 2.64 -0.51 -34.25
N ARG A 354 3.58 -1.44 -34.41
CA ARG A 354 3.78 -2.61 -33.53
C ARG A 354 5.27 -2.91 -33.45
N LEU A 355 5.77 -3.17 -32.24
CA LEU A 355 7.07 -3.74 -32.00
C LEU A 355 6.91 -5.26 -31.84
N ASP A 356 7.56 -6.00 -32.73
CA ASP A 356 7.89 -7.40 -32.52
C ASP A 356 9.37 -7.46 -32.11
N PRO A 357 9.68 -7.78 -30.84
CA PRO A 357 11.06 -7.70 -30.34
C PRO A 357 12.00 -8.66 -31.07
N VAL A 358 11.52 -9.85 -31.42
CA VAL A 358 12.33 -10.86 -32.13
C VAL A 358 12.60 -10.43 -33.56
N ALA A 359 11.59 -9.91 -34.26
CA ALA A 359 11.80 -9.38 -35.62
C ALA A 359 12.72 -8.15 -35.63
N ALA A 360 12.73 -7.36 -34.55
CA ALA A 360 13.65 -6.24 -34.36
C ALA A 360 15.07 -6.68 -34.00
N GLY A 361 15.30 -7.96 -33.68
CA GLY A 361 16.62 -8.52 -33.34
C GLY A 361 16.92 -8.61 -31.85
N GLY A 362 15.93 -8.42 -30.98
CA GLY A 362 15.99 -8.66 -29.54
C GLY A 362 15.19 -9.89 -29.12
N HIS A 363 14.72 -9.91 -27.87
CA HIS A 363 14.09 -11.08 -27.25
C HIS A 363 12.66 -10.79 -26.78
N ASP A 364 12.48 -9.80 -25.92
CA ASP A 364 11.21 -9.50 -25.28
C ASP A 364 11.11 -8.00 -24.96
N CYS A 365 9.89 -7.50 -24.75
CA CYS A 365 9.64 -6.11 -24.39
C CYS A 365 8.45 -5.98 -23.42
N CYS A 366 8.48 -6.75 -22.33
CA CYS A 366 7.47 -6.70 -21.28
C CYS A 366 7.58 -5.40 -20.46
N VAL A 367 6.43 -4.87 -19.98
CA VAL A 367 6.31 -3.65 -19.16
C VAL A 367 7.09 -2.46 -19.75
N PRO A 368 6.69 -1.96 -20.93
CA PRO A 368 7.46 -0.94 -21.63
C PRO A 368 7.49 0.40 -20.88
N SER A 369 8.59 1.13 -21.08
CA SER A 369 8.67 2.55 -20.75
C SER A 369 7.71 3.38 -21.60
N ARG A 370 7.54 4.64 -21.22
CA ARG A 370 7.12 5.68 -22.16
C ARG A 370 8.12 5.77 -23.32
N VAL A 371 7.66 6.16 -24.50
CA VAL A 371 8.55 6.40 -25.65
C VAL A 371 9.42 7.62 -25.36
N THR A 372 10.72 7.47 -25.55
CA THR A 372 11.69 8.57 -25.49
C THR A 372 11.95 9.09 -26.90
N GLU A 373 11.67 10.38 -27.14
CA GLU A 373 11.92 11.03 -28.43
C GLU A 373 13.39 11.47 -28.54
N MET A 374 14.12 10.88 -29.49
CA MET A 374 15.53 11.19 -29.76
C MET A 374 15.66 12.54 -30.47
N SER A 375 16.87 13.11 -30.50
CA SER A 375 17.14 14.40 -31.17
C SER A 375 16.88 14.37 -32.67
N ASP A 376 17.05 13.22 -33.32
CA ASP A 376 16.79 13.01 -34.75
C ASP A 376 15.31 12.71 -35.08
N GLY A 377 14.43 12.74 -34.07
CA GLY A 377 12.99 12.44 -34.22
C GLY A 377 12.63 10.95 -34.19
N SER A 378 13.62 10.06 -34.06
CA SER A 378 13.38 8.63 -33.82
C SER A 378 12.85 8.38 -32.41
N TRP A 379 12.23 7.22 -32.22
CA TRP A 379 11.67 6.78 -30.95
C TRP A 379 12.53 5.69 -30.32
N LEU A 380 12.67 5.72 -29.01
CA LEU A 380 13.23 4.62 -28.23
C LEU A 380 12.20 4.12 -27.21
N VAL A 381 12.15 2.81 -27.00
CA VAL A 381 11.43 2.17 -25.89
C VAL A 381 12.36 1.18 -25.20
N VAL A 382 12.26 1.08 -23.88
CA VAL A 382 12.91 0.01 -23.11
C VAL A 382 11.83 -0.92 -22.57
N GLY A 383 12.11 -2.22 -22.60
CA GLY A 383 11.32 -3.25 -21.92
C GLY A 383 12.23 -4.21 -21.18
N THR A 384 11.62 -5.12 -20.44
CA THR A 384 12.33 -6.14 -19.65
C THR A 384 12.27 -7.50 -20.32
N TRP A 385 13.39 -8.22 -20.27
CA TRP A 385 13.56 -9.59 -20.72
C TRP A 385 14.21 -10.44 -19.63
N ALA A 386 13.76 -11.70 -19.47
CA ALA A 386 14.37 -12.67 -18.56
C ALA A 386 15.11 -13.77 -19.36
N PRO A 387 16.45 -13.87 -19.26
CA PRO A 387 17.27 -14.81 -20.04
C PRO A 387 17.17 -16.28 -19.60
N SER A 388 16.68 -16.57 -18.39
CA SER A 388 16.51 -17.92 -17.86
C SER A 388 15.06 -18.16 -17.41
N LYS A 389 14.62 -19.43 -17.44
CA LYS A 389 13.31 -19.77 -16.88
C LYS A 389 13.25 -19.39 -15.39
N PRO A 390 12.08 -19.00 -14.86
CA PRO A 390 11.88 -18.67 -13.43
C PRO A 390 12.19 -19.79 -12.43
N PHE A 391 12.87 -20.87 -12.80
CA PHE A 391 13.26 -21.93 -11.85
C PHE A 391 14.74 -22.29 -11.94
N GLU A 392 15.47 -21.66 -12.86
CA GLU A 392 16.89 -21.92 -13.07
C GLU A 392 17.76 -20.92 -12.27
N CYS A 393 17.21 -19.79 -11.81
CA CYS A 393 17.84 -18.83 -10.87
C CYS A 393 19.31 -18.50 -11.19
N THR A 394 19.71 -18.50 -12.47
CA THR A 394 21.13 -18.33 -12.86
C THR A 394 21.47 -16.91 -13.30
N ARG A 395 20.48 -16.11 -13.71
CA ARG A 395 20.68 -14.73 -14.21
C ARG A 395 19.43 -13.88 -13.99
N GLY A 396 19.63 -12.60 -13.67
CA GLY A 396 18.53 -11.66 -13.45
C GLY A 396 17.93 -11.07 -14.73
N GLU A 397 16.91 -10.23 -14.54
CA GLU A 397 16.24 -9.49 -15.62
C GLU A 397 17.20 -8.52 -16.33
N VAL A 398 16.97 -8.32 -17.63
CA VAL A 398 17.78 -7.53 -18.55
C VAL A 398 16.89 -6.49 -19.21
N PHE A 399 17.39 -5.26 -19.33
CA PHE A 399 16.77 -4.23 -20.17
C PHE A 399 17.15 -4.43 -21.62
N GLU A 400 16.16 -4.37 -22.51
CA GLU A 400 16.38 -4.27 -23.95
C GLU A 400 15.77 -2.99 -24.49
N PHE A 401 16.57 -2.27 -25.27
CA PHE A 401 16.21 -1.00 -25.87
C PHE A 401 15.96 -1.22 -27.36
N TYR A 402 14.84 -0.72 -27.85
CA TYR A 402 14.46 -0.78 -29.25
C TYR A 402 14.31 0.63 -29.81
N ARG A 403 14.85 0.86 -31.01
CA ARG A 403 14.77 2.13 -31.72
C ARG A 403 13.88 2.02 -32.95
N SER A 404 13.07 3.03 -33.20
CA SER A 404 12.29 3.19 -34.41
C SER A 404 12.65 4.49 -35.13
N PRO A 405 13.25 4.44 -36.34
CA PRO A 405 13.60 5.63 -37.11
C PRO A 405 12.40 6.35 -37.74
N ASP A 406 11.22 5.73 -37.73
CA ASP A 406 10.03 6.14 -38.50
C ASP A 406 8.76 6.18 -37.63
N GLN A 407 8.92 6.55 -36.36
CA GLN A 407 7.84 6.80 -35.40
C GLN A 407 6.91 5.58 -35.20
N GLY A 408 7.52 4.43 -34.97
CA GLY A 408 6.87 3.19 -34.54
C GLY A 408 6.49 2.23 -35.67
N GLN A 409 6.75 2.57 -36.93
CA GLN A 409 6.41 1.71 -38.08
C GLN A 409 7.37 0.52 -38.22
N THR A 410 8.67 0.76 -38.06
CA THR A 410 9.71 -0.26 -38.03
C THR A 410 10.57 -0.11 -36.78
N TRP A 411 11.10 -1.23 -36.29
CA TRP A 411 11.89 -1.28 -35.06
C TRP A 411 13.15 -2.12 -35.27
N GLN A 412 14.20 -1.73 -34.55
CA GLN A 412 15.46 -2.47 -34.47
C GLN A 412 15.93 -2.49 -33.01
N TRP A 413 16.53 -3.60 -32.60
CA TRP A 413 17.29 -3.68 -31.36
C TRP A 413 18.39 -2.62 -31.37
N TYR A 414 18.58 -1.96 -30.24
CA TYR A 414 19.48 -0.82 -30.09
C TYR A 414 20.61 -1.11 -29.11
N ASN A 415 20.26 -1.61 -27.93
CA ASN A 415 21.19 -1.91 -26.85
C ASN A 415 20.54 -2.84 -25.82
N SER A 416 21.33 -3.40 -24.91
CA SER A 416 20.85 -4.10 -23.71
C SER A 416 21.68 -3.71 -22.49
N LEU A 417 21.06 -3.73 -21.30
CA LEU A 417 21.71 -3.38 -20.04
C LEU A 417 21.28 -4.36 -18.94
N GLU A 418 22.24 -4.87 -18.16
CA GLU A 418 22.00 -5.82 -17.06
C GLU A 418 22.84 -5.47 -15.83
N GLU A 419 22.36 -5.85 -14.64
CA GLU A 419 23.05 -5.68 -13.35
C GLU A 419 23.02 -7.02 -12.61
N ASN A 420 23.87 -7.99 -12.93
CA ASN A 420 23.92 -9.24 -12.15
C ASN A 420 24.46 -8.94 -10.72
N PRO A 421 24.19 -9.73 -9.65
CA PRO A 421 23.13 -10.73 -9.54
C PRO A 421 21.75 -10.09 -9.28
N ARG A 422 21.64 -8.76 -9.34
CA ARG A 422 20.36 -8.04 -9.23
C ARG A 422 19.49 -8.36 -10.45
N GLY A 423 18.18 -8.30 -10.28
CA GLY A 423 17.24 -8.24 -11.38
C GLY A 423 16.82 -6.79 -11.51
N VAL A 424 17.13 -6.13 -12.61
CA VAL A 424 16.67 -4.75 -12.85
C VAL A 424 15.58 -4.78 -13.90
N SER A 425 14.45 -4.13 -13.61
CA SER A 425 13.28 -4.13 -14.49
C SER A 425 12.46 -2.86 -14.41
N GLU A 426 11.47 -2.75 -15.31
CA GLU A 426 10.39 -1.75 -15.28
C GLU A 426 10.89 -0.29 -15.14
N ALA A 427 11.81 0.07 -16.04
CA ALA A 427 12.51 1.35 -16.00
C ALA A 427 11.70 2.53 -16.57
N SER A 428 12.05 3.72 -16.11
CA SER A 428 11.72 5.00 -16.74
C SER A 428 12.98 5.66 -17.27
N ILE A 429 12.86 6.35 -18.41
CA ILE A 429 13.92 7.18 -18.99
C ILE A 429 13.44 8.63 -18.97
N VAL A 430 14.26 9.53 -18.45
CA VAL A 430 14.00 10.97 -18.37
C VAL A 430 15.12 11.71 -19.10
N PRO A 431 14.86 12.26 -20.31
CA PRO A 431 15.77 13.20 -20.93
C PRO A 431 15.91 14.47 -20.09
N LEU A 432 17.14 14.83 -19.73
CA LEU A 432 17.45 15.98 -18.89
C LEU A 432 17.73 17.23 -19.76
N PRO A 433 17.56 18.45 -19.21
CA PRO A 433 17.78 19.70 -19.95
C PRO A 433 19.21 19.90 -20.46
N ASP A 434 20.20 19.25 -19.84
CA ASP A 434 21.61 19.32 -20.23
C ASP A 434 22.00 18.34 -21.34
N GLY A 435 21.04 17.55 -21.84
CA GLY A 435 21.24 16.56 -22.90
C GLY A 435 21.55 15.15 -22.40
N ARG A 436 21.82 14.96 -21.10
CA ARG A 436 21.96 13.62 -20.50
C ARG A 436 20.60 12.94 -20.40
N TRP A 437 20.59 11.63 -20.37
CA TRP A 437 19.39 10.84 -20.05
C TRP A 437 19.58 10.14 -18.72
N TRP A 438 18.56 10.20 -17.88
CA TRP A 438 18.52 9.54 -16.60
C TRP A 438 17.60 8.32 -16.66
N LEU A 439 18.11 7.16 -16.30
CA LEU A 439 17.33 5.93 -16.16
C LEU A 439 17.16 5.64 -14.68
N VAL A 440 15.94 5.29 -14.29
CA VAL A 440 15.61 4.78 -12.95
C VAL A 440 14.81 3.50 -13.06
N ALA A 441 15.08 2.55 -12.18
CA ALA A 441 14.50 1.22 -12.24
C ALA A 441 14.26 0.62 -10.85
N ARG A 442 13.30 -0.30 -10.80
CA ARG A 442 13.07 -1.13 -9.64
C ARG A 442 14.15 -2.20 -9.50
N GLU A 443 14.26 -2.72 -8.30
CA GLU A 443 14.96 -3.96 -8.02
C GLU A 443 13.95 -5.11 -8.01
N GLY A 444 14.05 -5.99 -9.00
CA GLY A 444 13.07 -7.03 -9.29
C GLY A 444 12.92 -8.11 -8.21
N TYR A 445 13.81 -8.15 -7.21
CA TYR A 445 13.74 -9.11 -6.11
C TYR A 445 13.23 -8.54 -4.80
N CYS A 446 13.02 -7.23 -4.71
CA CYS A 446 12.51 -6.56 -3.52
C CYS A 446 13.40 -6.74 -2.27
N LEU A 447 14.72 -6.82 -2.46
CA LEU A 447 15.70 -7.08 -1.40
C LEU A 447 16.75 -5.98 -1.26
N LEU A 448 17.03 -5.27 -2.36
CA LEU A 448 18.07 -4.26 -2.42
C LEU A 448 17.48 -2.92 -2.91
N PRO A 449 18.22 -1.81 -2.76
CA PRO A 449 17.72 -0.50 -3.19
C PRO A 449 17.34 -0.45 -4.67
N GLY A 450 16.47 0.49 -5.08
CA GLY A 450 16.30 0.79 -6.50
C GLY A 450 17.62 1.26 -7.13
N VAL A 451 17.67 1.34 -8.46
CA VAL A 451 18.90 1.76 -9.16
C VAL A 451 18.65 2.88 -10.14
N ARG A 452 19.73 3.61 -10.46
CA ARG A 452 19.75 4.61 -11.52
C ARG A 452 21.06 4.60 -12.30
N CYS A 453 21.05 5.13 -13.52
CA CYS A 453 22.26 5.39 -14.31
C CYS A 453 22.02 6.50 -15.34
N TRP A 454 23.08 6.95 -16.00
CA TRP A 454 23.04 8.03 -16.98
C TRP A 454 23.53 7.58 -18.35
N SER A 455 23.06 8.27 -19.38
CA SER A 455 23.61 8.20 -20.73
C SER A 455 23.88 9.60 -21.27
N ASP A 456 25.07 9.80 -21.85
CA ASP A 456 25.48 11.03 -22.51
C ASP A 456 25.29 10.99 -24.04
N ASP A 457 24.81 9.86 -24.58
CA ASP A 457 24.81 9.56 -26.01
C ASP A 457 23.47 8.96 -26.50
N GLU A 458 22.36 9.41 -25.89
CA GLU A 458 20.98 9.01 -26.21
C GLU A 458 20.73 7.49 -26.08
N GLY A 459 21.27 6.88 -25.04
CA GLY A 459 21.04 5.49 -24.65
C GLY A 459 21.93 4.46 -25.37
N ARG A 460 22.92 4.90 -26.16
CA ARG A 460 23.88 3.98 -26.81
C ARG A 460 24.79 3.33 -25.78
N THR A 461 25.21 4.10 -24.78
CA THR A 461 25.97 3.64 -23.64
C THR A 461 25.38 4.20 -22.34
N TRP A 462 25.60 3.48 -21.26
CA TRP A 462 25.11 3.83 -19.92
C TRP A 462 26.26 3.76 -18.92
N SER A 463 26.24 4.64 -17.93
CA SER A 463 27.14 4.59 -16.78
C SER A 463 26.89 3.33 -15.94
N ARG A 464 27.78 3.07 -14.98
CA ARG A 464 27.53 2.08 -13.92
C ARG A 464 26.23 2.45 -13.19
N PHE A 465 25.48 1.44 -12.75
CA PHE A 465 24.35 1.63 -11.86
C PHE A 465 24.79 2.17 -10.50
N GLU A 466 24.05 3.15 -10.02
CA GLU A 466 24.11 3.65 -8.64
C GLU A 466 22.86 3.20 -7.87
N GLU A 467 23.04 2.81 -6.62
CA GLU A 467 21.93 2.50 -5.72
C GLU A 467 21.23 3.78 -5.28
N LEU A 468 19.91 3.71 -5.21
CA LEU A 468 19.08 4.74 -4.60
C LEU A 468 19.09 4.64 -3.07
N PRO A 469 18.61 5.66 -2.35
CA PRO A 469 18.61 5.68 -0.89
C PRO A 469 17.72 4.60 -0.24
N PHE A 470 16.77 4.04 -0.99
CA PHE A 470 15.79 3.06 -0.53
C PHE A 470 15.36 2.10 -1.66
N GLY A 471 14.65 1.02 -1.30
CA GLY A 471 14.11 0.03 -2.23
C GLY A 471 12.96 0.55 -3.08
N ILE A 472 12.96 0.15 -4.35
CA ILE A 472 11.88 0.39 -5.32
C ILE A 472 11.43 -0.99 -5.81
N HIS A 473 10.15 -1.32 -5.62
CA HIS A 473 9.65 -2.71 -5.70
C HIS A 473 8.74 -2.98 -6.91
N GLY A 474 8.27 -1.93 -7.59
CA GLY A 474 7.38 -2.01 -8.75
C GLY A 474 7.67 -0.90 -9.76
N ARG A 475 6.93 -0.89 -10.86
CA ARG A 475 7.18 -0.04 -12.03
C ARG A 475 7.39 1.41 -11.64
N THR A 476 8.50 1.95 -12.10
CA THR A 476 8.78 3.37 -11.96
C THR A 476 7.97 4.18 -12.96
N CYS A 477 7.49 5.34 -12.55
CA CYS A 477 7.06 6.39 -13.47
C CYS A 477 7.76 7.70 -13.10
N ALA A 478 8.80 8.03 -13.86
CA ALA A 478 9.61 9.24 -13.66
C ALA A 478 9.37 10.31 -14.73
N GLY A 479 9.61 11.56 -14.35
CA GLY A 479 9.51 12.73 -15.23
C GLY A 479 9.99 14.00 -14.52
N LEU A 480 10.26 15.05 -15.30
CA LEU A 480 10.63 16.35 -14.77
C LEU A 480 9.39 17.11 -14.27
N LEU A 481 9.52 17.74 -13.11
CA LEU A 481 8.67 18.81 -12.65
C LEU A 481 9.06 20.11 -13.35
N SER A 482 8.16 21.10 -13.34
CA SER A 482 8.36 22.41 -13.98
C SER A 482 9.52 23.23 -13.40
N ASP A 483 9.97 22.92 -12.19
CA ASP A 483 11.16 23.51 -11.54
C ASP A 483 12.48 22.80 -11.90
N GLY A 484 12.43 21.69 -12.63
CA GLY A 484 13.60 20.90 -13.02
C GLY A 484 13.97 19.77 -12.07
N GLN A 485 13.27 19.60 -10.94
CA GLN A 485 13.38 18.39 -10.13
C GLN A 485 12.80 17.18 -10.88
N ILE A 486 13.21 15.98 -10.49
CA ILE A 486 12.62 14.72 -10.96
C ILE A 486 11.66 14.23 -9.89
N MET A 487 10.43 13.92 -10.31
CA MET A 487 9.53 13.11 -9.50
C MET A 487 9.51 11.68 -10.04
N THR A 488 9.77 10.71 -9.18
CA THR A 488 9.63 9.28 -9.48
C THR A 488 8.57 8.68 -8.58
N THR A 489 7.52 8.13 -9.18
CA THR A 489 6.51 7.36 -8.45
C THR A 489 6.76 5.87 -8.58
N PHE A 490 6.57 5.13 -7.48
CA PHE A 490 6.86 3.69 -7.43
C PHE A 490 6.14 2.98 -6.29
N ARG A 491 6.05 1.64 -6.39
CA ARG A 491 5.62 0.77 -5.30
C ARG A 491 6.69 0.71 -4.22
N ALA A 492 6.34 1.10 -3.01
CA ALA A 492 7.13 0.96 -1.82
C ALA A 492 6.55 -0.16 -0.93
N CYS A 493 7.44 -1.00 -0.40
CA CYS A 493 7.05 -2.10 0.47
C CYS A 493 7.63 -1.92 1.87
N TYR A 494 7.65 -0.68 2.36
CA TYR A 494 8.12 -0.31 3.70
C TYR A 494 6.92 0.14 4.52
N GLY A 495 6.48 -0.69 5.46
CA GLY A 495 5.21 -0.46 6.16
C GLY A 495 4.02 -0.94 5.34
N PRO A 496 2.91 -0.17 5.24
CA PRO A 496 1.84 -0.57 4.34
C PRO A 496 2.41 -0.54 2.91
N ILE A 497 2.16 -1.60 2.12
CA ILE A 497 2.51 -1.58 0.70
C ILE A 497 1.82 -0.35 0.10
N GLY A 498 2.56 0.53 -0.57
CA GLY A 498 2.05 1.83 -0.95
C GLY A 498 2.64 2.38 -2.24
N LEU A 499 2.04 3.47 -2.69
CA LEU A 499 2.57 4.31 -3.74
C LEU A 499 3.32 5.48 -3.12
N TRP A 500 4.62 5.54 -3.35
CA TRP A 500 5.44 6.67 -2.94
C TRP A 500 5.79 7.55 -4.15
N ALA A 501 5.92 8.85 -3.91
CA ALA A 501 6.53 9.80 -4.82
C ALA A 501 7.84 10.31 -4.20
N HIS A 502 8.96 10.03 -4.86
CA HIS A 502 10.27 10.58 -4.51
C HIS A 502 10.58 11.79 -5.37
N VAL A 503 10.93 12.90 -4.75
CA VAL A 503 11.30 14.16 -5.42
C VAL A 503 12.73 14.51 -5.06
N ASP A 504 13.58 14.64 -6.08
CA ASP A 504 14.97 15.05 -5.91
C ASP A 504 15.53 15.70 -7.18
N THR A 505 16.74 16.21 -7.08
CA THR A 505 17.52 16.72 -8.21
C THR A 505 18.16 15.57 -8.99
N PRO A 506 18.31 15.69 -10.33
CA PRO A 506 18.92 14.64 -11.16
C PRO A 506 20.33 14.20 -10.74
N ASP A 507 21.08 15.09 -10.09
CA ASP A 507 22.49 14.89 -9.73
C ASP A 507 22.72 14.58 -8.24
N ALA A 508 21.65 14.47 -7.44
CA ALA A 508 21.79 14.18 -6.01
C ALA A 508 22.47 12.83 -5.78
N GLN A 509 23.68 12.79 -5.22
CA GLN A 509 24.38 11.55 -4.89
C GLN A 509 24.15 11.17 -3.44
N VAL A 510 23.18 10.28 -3.21
CA VAL A 510 22.76 9.87 -1.87
C VAL A 510 22.98 8.36 -1.75
N PRO A 511 23.78 7.89 -0.78
CA PRO A 511 24.01 6.46 -0.59
C PRO A 511 22.73 5.78 -0.07
N PRO A 512 22.68 4.45 -0.01
CA PRO A 512 21.64 3.73 0.72
C PRO A 512 21.55 4.22 2.18
N LEU A 513 20.34 4.54 2.63
CA LEU A 513 20.05 5.04 3.97
C LEU A 513 19.13 4.07 4.72
N ALA A 514 18.89 4.34 6.00
CA ALA A 514 17.83 3.67 6.72
C ALA A 514 16.47 4.19 6.25
N VAL A 515 15.49 3.29 6.16
CA VAL A 515 14.12 3.57 5.72
C VAL A 515 13.18 3.33 6.89
N GLY A 516 12.42 4.33 7.26
CA GLY A 516 11.42 4.27 8.32
C GLY A 516 10.16 3.57 7.88
N VAL A 517 9.70 2.65 8.71
CA VAL A 517 8.40 1.98 8.63
C VAL A 517 7.59 2.46 9.82
N HIS A 518 6.56 3.26 9.54
CA HIS A 518 5.81 4.01 10.56
C HIS A 518 4.32 3.69 10.51
N PHE A 519 3.72 3.48 11.68
CA PHE A 519 2.28 3.34 11.87
C PHE A 519 1.86 4.10 13.12
N ASN A 520 0.95 5.07 12.96
CA ASN A 520 0.40 5.90 14.03
C ASN A 520 1.50 6.45 14.96
N ASP A 521 2.55 7.04 14.36
CA ASP A 521 3.82 7.34 15.00
C ASP A 521 4.02 8.82 15.36
N ARG A 522 3.08 9.71 14.99
CA ARG A 522 3.20 11.17 15.10
C ARG A 522 3.71 11.68 16.44
N ARG A 523 3.42 10.94 17.53
CA ARG A 523 3.82 11.28 18.91
C ARG A 523 4.60 10.18 19.62
N THR A 524 4.85 9.04 18.97
CA THR A 524 5.56 7.91 19.60
C THR A 524 7.02 7.83 19.17
N VAL A 525 7.41 8.53 18.11
CA VAL A 525 8.78 8.60 17.61
C VAL A 525 9.30 10.01 17.68
N GLY A 526 10.18 10.27 18.64
CA GLY A 526 10.71 11.60 18.88
C GLY A 526 12.23 11.60 19.00
N LEU A 527 12.90 12.57 18.40
CA LEU A 527 14.33 12.77 18.53
C LEU A 527 14.61 13.82 19.62
N GLY A 528 15.40 13.43 20.61
CA GLY A 528 15.80 14.26 21.74
C GLY A 528 17.32 14.33 21.93
N PRO A 529 17.80 15.10 22.92
CA PRO A 529 19.22 15.24 23.20
C PRO A 529 19.91 13.94 23.66
N ASP A 530 19.18 12.99 24.22
CA ASP A 530 19.71 11.71 24.69
C ASP A 530 19.53 10.54 23.71
N GLY A 531 18.76 10.72 22.64
CA GLY A 531 18.58 9.72 21.58
C GLY A 531 17.27 9.85 20.81
N LEU A 532 17.02 8.88 19.94
CA LEU A 532 15.73 8.62 19.30
C LEU A 532 14.86 7.77 20.23
N HIS A 533 13.72 8.30 20.63
CA HIS A 533 12.72 7.63 21.44
C HIS A 533 11.72 6.91 20.53
N ILE A 534 11.49 5.63 20.80
CA ILE A 534 10.38 4.85 20.21
C ILE A 534 9.52 4.37 21.38
N ALA A 535 8.36 4.99 21.56
CA ALA A 535 7.44 4.80 22.70
C ALA A 535 6.06 4.32 22.24
N SER A 536 6.01 3.11 21.70
CA SER A 536 4.84 2.55 21.01
C SER A 536 3.86 1.88 21.97
N ASP A 537 2.57 2.01 21.68
CA ASP A 537 1.50 1.12 22.16
C ASP A 537 0.94 0.27 21.01
N GLY A 538 1.43 -0.96 20.91
CA GLY A 538 0.99 -1.91 19.88
C GLY A 538 -0.51 -2.26 19.97
N SER A 539 -1.17 -2.06 21.11
CA SER A 539 -2.62 -2.25 21.22
C SER A 539 -3.43 -1.17 20.49
N ARG A 540 -2.81 0.00 20.27
CA ARG A 540 -3.34 1.15 19.53
C ARG A 540 -2.90 1.17 18.07
N GLY A 541 -2.18 0.13 17.62
CA GLY A 541 -1.65 0.04 16.26
C GLY A 541 -0.40 0.89 16.03
N GLN A 542 0.31 1.29 17.10
CA GLN A 542 1.53 2.08 16.98
C GLN A 542 2.73 1.17 16.76
N LEU A 543 3.52 1.44 15.73
CA LEU A 543 4.73 0.68 15.41
C LEU A 543 5.69 1.54 14.60
N THR A 544 6.97 1.54 14.99
CA THR A 544 8.06 2.08 14.20
C THR A 544 9.26 1.14 14.18
N LYS A 545 9.76 0.87 12.98
CA LYS A 545 11.04 0.20 12.76
C LYS A 545 11.81 0.87 11.62
N TYR A 546 13.11 0.66 11.59
CA TYR A 546 13.98 1.16 10.53
C TYR A 546 14.66 -0.01 9.85
N VAL A 547 14.55 -0.06 8.52
CA VAL A 547 15.18 -1.07 7.67
C VAL A 547 16.42 -0.48 7.03
N LEU A 548 17.52 -1.24 7.02
CA LEU A 548 18.78 -0.86 6.40
C LEU A 548 19.06 -1.78 5.20
N ARG A 549 19.97 -1.35 4.33
CA ARG A 549 20.47 -2.17 3.22
C ARG A 549 20.96 -3.53 3.74
N CYS A 550 20.38 -4.62 3.25
CA CYS A 550 20.79 -5.97 3.60
C CYS A 550 22.06 -6.41 2.86
N PRO A 551 22.84 -7.37 3.41
CA PRO A 551 23.93 -8.01 2.69
C PRO A 551 23.40 -8.89 1.56
N ASN A 552 24.20 -9.05 0.51
CA ASN A 552 23.79 -9.74 -0.72
C ASN A 552 23.83 -11.28 -0.60
N GLY A 553 24.36 -11.84 0.50
CA GLY A 553 24.53 -13.29 0.66
C GLY A 553 25.02 -13.72 2.05
N SER A 554 24.89 -15.02 2.35
CA SER A 554 25.11 -15.60 3.69
C SER A 554 26.57 -15.73 4.12
N GLU A 555 27.51 -15.64 3.20
CA GLU A 555 28.96 -15.76 3.48
C GLU A 555 29.62 -14.39 3.72
N THR A 556 28.82 -13.33 3.79
CA THR A 556 29.26 -11.96 4.05
C THR A 556 29.71 -11.80 5.50
N ARG A 557 30.91 -11.24 5.74
CA ARG A 557 31.30 -10.74 7.06
C ARG A 557 30.40 -9.55 7.40
N LEU A 558 29.64 -9.65 8.48
CA LEU A 558 28.70 -8.64 8.94
C LEU A 558 29.07 -8.15 10.34
N ASP A 559 29.26 -6.85 10.50
CA ASP A 559 29.57 -6.19 11.77
C ASP A 559 28.49 -5.14 12.06
N VAL A 560 27.64 -5.41 13.06
CA VAL A 560 26.53 -4.53 13.44
C VAL A 560 26.74 -4.07 14.88
N THR A 561 26.63 -2.77 15.12
CA THR A 561 26.74 -2.15 16.44
C THR A 561 25.55 -1.22 16.67
N VAL A 562 24.90 -1.34 17.83
CA VAL A 562 23.87 -0.40 18.30
C VAL A 562 24.21 0.12 19.69
N GLU A 563 23.80 1.35 20.01
CA GLU A 563 23.77 1.88 21.38
C GLU A 563 22.33 2.17 21.75
N VAL A 564 21.83 1.48 22.76
CA VAL A 564 20.41 1.47 23.11
C VAL A 564 20.20 1.37 24.62
N LYS A 565 19.13 2.02 25.09
CA LYS A 565 18.57 1.90 26.44
C LYS A 565 17.12 1.49 26.29
N VAL A 566 16.72 0.37 26.88
CA VAL A 566 15.33 -0.10 26.88
C VAL A 566 14.73 0.13 28.25
N LEU A 567 13.64 0.88 28.32
CA LEU A 567 12.91 1.14 29.56
C LEU A 567 11.85 0.06 29.80
N THR A 568 11.08 -0.25 28.77
CA THR A 568 10.09 -1.33 28.79
C THR A 568 10.03 -2.03 27.44
N ASN A 569 9.80 -3.34 27.44
CA ASN A 569 9.55 -4.11 26.23
C ASN A 569 8.63 -5.29 26.57
N ARG A 570 7.42 -5.33 25.99
CA ARG A 570 6.49 -6.47 26.14
C ARG A 570 6.79 -7.68 25.26
N GLY A 571 7.94 -7.68 24.59
CA GLY A 571 8.47 -8.77 23.78
C GLY A 571 8.97 -8.32 22.42
N ARG A 572 8.36 -7.29 21.83
CA ARG A 572 8.63 -6.82 20.46
C ARG A 572 8.79 -5.30 20.34
N ALA A 573 8.90 -4.57 21.44
CA ALA A 573 9.06 -3.11 21.42
C ALA A 573 10.49 -2.66 21.06
N ALA A 574 11.51 -3.48 21.31
CA ALA A 574 12.89 -3.18 20.98
C ALA A 574 13.61 -4.43 20.48
N SER A 575 14.04 -4.39 19.22
CA SER A 575 14.69 -5.50 18.54
C SER A 575 15.78 -5.03 17.59
N LEU A 576 16.71 -5.94 17.29
CA LEU A 576 17.72 -5.82 16.25
C LEU A 576 17.66 -7.08 15.37
N GLY A 577 17.25 -6.93 14.12
CA GLY A 577 17.33 -7.97 13.11
C GLY A 577 18.74 -8.02 12.52
N VAL A 578 19.34 -9.22 12.50
CA VAL A 578 20.68 -9.44 11.93
C VAL A 578 20.59 -10.57 10.90
N PRO A 579 20.73 -10.26 9.60
CA PRO A 579 20.68 -11.23 8.52
C PRO A 579 21.59 -12.44 8.77
N TYR A 580 21.05 -13.63 8.55
CA TYR A 580 21.69 -14.94 8.73
C TYR A 580 22.17 -15.26 10.16
N VAL A 581 21.86 -14.40 11.14
CA VAL A 581 22.19 -14.62 12.56
C VAL A 581 20.92 -14.82 13.38
N GLY A 582 19.96 -13.90 13.28
CA GLY A 582 18.73 -13.93 14.06
C GLY A 582 18.22 -12.56 14.45
N ARG A 583 17.03 -12.55 15.09
CA ARG A 583 16.46 -11.36 15.72
C ARG A 583 16.78 -11.34 17.21
N LEU A 584 17.52 -10.32 17.66
CA LEU A 584 17.84 -10.07 19.06
C LEU A 584 16.76 -9.16 19.66
N ARG A 585 15.98 -9.67 20.63
CA ARG A 585 15.03 -8.87 21.40
C ARG A 585 15.74 -8.30 22.62
N ILE A 586 15.58 -7.00 22.85
CA ILE A 586 16.32 -6.25 23.86
C ILE A 586 15.31 -5.81 24.93
N PHE A 587 15.47 -6.33 26.14
CA PHE A 587 14.67 -5.99 27.31
C PHE A 587 15.43 -5.02 28.20
N SER A 588 14.81 -4.57 29.29
CA SER A 588 15.44 -3.65 30.23
C SER A 588 16.63 -4.26 30.97
N ASP A 589 16.63 -5.58 31.20
CA ASP A 589 17.58 -6.30 32.05
C ASP A 589 18.35 -7.41 31.31
N HIS A 590 18.03 -7.67 30.04
CA HIS A 590 18.72 -8.67 29.21
C HIS A 590 18.45 -8.45 27.72
N ALA A 591 19.18 -9.17 26.87
CA ALA A 591 18.85 -9.34 25.46
C ALA A 591 18.97 -10.82 25.08
N GLU A 592 18.05 -11.32 24.25
CA GLU A 592 17.98 -12.73 23.85
C GLU A 592 17.58 -12.89 22.38
N PHE A 593 18.03 -13.97 21.74
CA PHE A 593 17.63 -14.28 20.38
C PHE A 593 16.26 -14.96 20.34
N ALA A 594 15.37 -14.47 19.46
CA ALA A 594 14.00 -14.99 19.37
C ALA A 594 13.92 -16.47 18.95
N HIS A 595 14.88 -16.96 18.16
CA HIS A 595 14.93 -18.35 17.70
C HIS A 595 15.54 -19.32 18.73
N ASP A 596 16.30 -18.81 19.70
CA ASP A 596 16.87 -19.58 20.81
C ASP A 596 17.07 -18.66 22.02
N PRO A 597 16.05 -18.55 22.91
CA PRO A 597 16.12 -17.71 24.09
C PRO A 597 17.23 -18.10 25.08
N ALA A 598 17.85 -19.29 24.95
CA ALA A 598 19.02 -19.64 25.75
C ALA A 598 20.27 -18.82 25.35
N LEU A 599 20.31 -18.28 24.13
CA LEU A 599 21.31 -17.32 23.67
C LEU A 599 20.98 -15.92 24.22
N ARG A 600 21.22 -15.73 25.52
CA ARG A 600 20.89 -14.53 26.28
C ARG A 600 22.11 -13.88 26.94
N VAL A 601 22.14 -12.54 26.93
CA VAL A 601 23.08 -11.70 27.69
C VAL A 601 22.34 -10.84 28.71
N ASP A 602 22.90 -10.66 29.89
CA ASP A 602 22.33 -9.75 30.90
C ASP A 602 22.76 -8.30 30.65
N LEU A 603 21.85 -7.37 30.91
CA LEU A 603 22.00 -5.92 30.79
C LEU A 603 21.69 -5.26 32.14
N THR A 604 22.20 -4.06 32.37
CA THR A 604 21.89 -3.29 33.57
C THR A 604 20.69 -2.36 33.31
N PRO A 605 19.56 -2.53 34.03
CA PRO A 605 18.38 -1.69 33.83
C PRO A 605 18.66 -0.19 33.92
N GLY A 606 18.02 0.58 33.03
CA GLY A 606 18.09 2.04 32.99
C GLY A 606 19.38 2.62 32.41
N GLN A 607 20.31 1.78 31.93
CA GLN A 607 21.57 2.24 31.30
C GLN A 607 21.55 2.07 29.78
N PHE A 608 22.41 2.84 29.10
CA PHE A 608 22.73 2.59 27.70
C PHE A 608 23.77 1.47 27.63
N HIS A 609 23.56 0.55 26.71
CA HIS A 609 24.51 -0.52 26.39
C HIS A 609 24.91 -0.44 24.93
N THR A 610 26.18 -0.69 24.64
CA THR A 610 26.65 -0.97 23.28
C THR A 610 26.57 -2.46 23.02
N LEU A 611 25.70 -2.86 22.11
CA LEU A 611 25.58 -4.23 21.62
C LEU A 611 26.24 -4.32 20.25
N ARG A 612 27.23 -5.21 20.10
CA ARG A 612 27.87 -5.47 18.81
C ARG A 612 27.75 -6.95 18.45
N ILE A 613 27.30 -7.23 17.24
CA ILE A 613 27.20 -8.58 16.67
C ILE A 613 28.15 -8.65 15.48
N LEU A 614 29.17 -9.49 15.61
CA LEU A 614 30.09 -9.82 14.52
C LEU A 614 29.77 -11.23 14.02
N SER A 615 29.40 -11.34 12.75
CA SER A 615 29.17 -12.61 12.05
C SER A 615 30.19 -12.79 10.95
N GLU A 616 30.94 -13.89 11.00
CA GLU A 616 31.94 -14.24 9.99
C GLU A 616 32.13 -15.76 9.97
N ASN A 617 32.27 -16.37 8.79
CA ASN A 617 32.53 -17.80 8.63
C ASN A 617 31.54 -18.70 9.40
N ARG A 618 30.23 -18.35 9.36
CA ARG A 618 29.15 -19.06 10.08
C ARG A 618 29.35 -19.14 11.59
N GLN A 619 30.00 -18.13 12.17
CA GLN A 619 30.08 -17.93 13.61
C GLN A 619 29.65 -16.51 13.94
N ALA A 620 28.76 -16.37 14.91
CA ALA A 620 28.32 -15.09 15.44
C ALA A 620 28.90 -14.90 16.85
N VAL A 621 29.34 -13.67 17.14
CA VAL A 621 29.87 -13.25 18.43
C VAL A 621 29.12 -12.02 18.88
N VAL A 622 28.59 -12.06 20.11
CA VAL A 622 27.87 -10.94 20.73
C VAL A 622 28.78 -10.29 21.78
N PHE A 623 28.98 -9.00 21.65
CA PHE A 623 29.67 -8.16 22.61
C PHE A 623 28.68 -7.23 23.31
N VAL A 624 28.85 -7.07 24.62
CA VAL A 624 28.14 -6.07 25.44
C VAL A 624 29.19 -5.18 26.07
N ASP A 625 29.13 -3.89 25.77
CA ASP A 625 30.05 -2.85 26.28
C ASP A 625 31.53 -3.21 26.04
N GLY A 626 31.80 -3.78 24.86
CA GLY A 626 33.15 -4.17 24.42
C GLY A 626 33.63 -5.54 24.92
N GLN A 627 32.86 -6.22 25.78
CA GLN A 627 33.20 -7.55 26.28
C GLN A 627 32.44 -8.64 25.51
N GLU A 628 33.15 -9.68 25.05
CA GLU A 628 32.51 -10.87 24.47
C GLU A 628 31.66 -11.57 25.53
N ARG A 629 30.40 -11.84 25.20
CA ARG A 629 29.44 -12.50 26.09
C ARG A 629 28.99 -13.85 25.58
N ILE A 630 28.72 -13.96 24.28
CA ILE A 630 28.25 -15.19 23.64
C ILE A 630 28.98 -15.38 22.33
N ARG A 631 29.32 -16.64 22.04
CA ARG A 631 29.80 -17.11 20.74
C ARG A 631 29.03 -18.35 20.36
N PHE A 632 28.42 -18.36 19.18
CA PHE A 632 27.59 -19.45 18.72
C PHE A 632 27.66 -19.61 17.20
N ARG A 633 27.14 -20.74 16.71
CA ARG A 633 26.94 -20.95 15.28
C ARG A 633 25.46 -20.70 15.00
N PRO A 634 25.11 -19.62 14.29
CA PRO A 634 23.72 -19.34 13.99
C PRO A 634 23.13 -20.46 13.12
N PRO A 635 21.87 -20.85 13.33
CA PRO A 635 21.15 -21.61 12.32
C PRO A 635 21.11 -20.76 11.04
N VAL A 636 21.63 -21.28 9.94
CA VAL A 636 21.61 -20.54 8.66
C VAL A 636 20.17 -20.56 8.13
N GLN A 637 19.37 -19.60 8.60
CA GLN A 637 17.97 -19.46 8.20
C GLN A 637 17.90 -18.68 6.90
N LYS A 638 17.68 -19.42 5.82
CA LYS A 638 17.53 -18.91 4.48
C LYS A 638 16.05 -18.81 4.15
N ALA A 639 15.70 -17.77 3.41
CA ALA A 639 14.47 -17.73 2.67
C ALA A 639 14.39 -18.88 1.66
N ALA A 640 13.18 -19.32 1.30
CA ALA A 640 13.01 -20.12 0.09
C ALA A 640 13.65 -19.40 -1.11
N PRO A 641 14.34 -20.13 -2.02
CA PRO A 641 14.80 -19.55 -3.27
C PRO A 641 13.62 -18.90 -3.99
N LEU A 642 13.74 -17.61 -4.31
CA LEU A 642 12.76 -16.96 -5.17
C LEU A 642 12.99 -17.46 -6.59
N ALA A 643 11.94 -17.99 -7.20
CA ALA A 643 11.90 -18.47 -8.59
C ALA A 643 12.67 -17.55 -9.58
N TRP A 644 12.50 -16.24 -9.43
CA TRP A 644 13.12 -15.24 -10.30
C TRP A 644 14.47 -14.70 -9.79
N SER A 645 14.91 -15.01 -8.56
CA SER A 645 16.14 -14.44 -7.97
C SER A 645 17.29 -15.45 -7.87
N PRO A 646 18.51 -15.08 -8.29
CA PRO A 646 19.71 -15.84 -7.95
C PRO A 646 20.16 -15.59 -6.49
N ILE A 647 19.58 -14.60 -5.79
CA ILE A 647 19.93 -14.25 -4.40
C ILE A 647 19.03 -15.08 -3.46
N ILE A 648 19.64 -15.70 -2.45
CA ILE A 648 18.91 -16.34 -1.35
C ILE A 648 18.96 -15.43 -0.12
N PRO A 649 17.91 -14.63 0.15
CA PRO A 649 17.92 -13.71 1.27
C PRO A 649 17.87 -14.43 2.62
N SER A 650 18.20 -13.70 3.67
CA SER A 650 17.87 -14.14 5.02
C SER A 650 16.39 -13.91 5.31
N VAL A 651 15.79 -14.77 6.13
CA VAL A 651 14.46 -14.51 6.73
C VAL A 651 14.49 -13.31 7.70
N TYR A 652 15.68 -12.89 8.14
CA TYR A 652 15.89 -11.69 8.97
C TYR A 652 16.37 -10.53 8.11
N GLN A 653 15.70 -9.39 8.20
CA GLN A 653 16.20 -8.13 7.65
C GLN A 653 17.23 -7.50 8.59
N LEU A 654 18.08 -6.62 8.05
CA LEU A 654 18.88 -5.71 8.86
C LEU A 654 17.97 -4.55 9.28
N GLU A 655 17.50 -4.58 10.52
CA GLU A 655 16.49 -3.65 11.01
C GLU A 655 16.62 -3.41 12.52
N PHE A 656 16.13 -2.26 13.01
CA PHE A 656 16.05 -1.97 14.44
C PHE A 656 14.77 -1.19 14.81
N GLY A 657 14.40 -1.21 16.09
CA GLY A 657 13.19 -0.59 16.61
C GLY A 657 12.16 -1.63 17.05
N ASN A 658 10.88 -1.38 16.80
CA ASN A 658 9.84 -2.38 17.06
C ASN A 658 9.97 -3.59 16.11
N GLU A 659 9.43 -4.72 16.54
CA GLU A 659 9.27 -5.93 15.75
C GLU A 659 7.77 -6.10 15.43
N ALA A 660 7.43 -6.13 14.14
CA ALA A 660 6.11 -6.59 13.72
C ALA A 660 5.99 -8.09 13.98
N ALA A 661 4.79 -8.58 14.30
CA ALA A 661 4.56 -10.02 14.29
C ALA A 661 4.91 -10.58 12.92
N GLU A 662 5.60 -11.72 12.89
CA GLU A 662 5.65 -12.49 11.66
C GLU A 662 4.20 -12.67 11.19
N ALA A 663 3.95 -12.46 9.90
CA ALA A 663 2.67 -12.81 9.29
C ALA A 663 2.41 -14.35 9.31
N SER A 664 3.27 -15.10 10.04
CA SER A 664 3.40 -16.55 10.17
C SER A 664 2.04 -17.23 10.12
N GLN A 665 1.96 -18.29 9.32
CA GLN A 665 0.95 -19.35 9.43
C GLN A 665 -0.53 -18.92 9.20
N ALA A 666 -1.04 -17.79 9.69
CA ALA A 666 -2.45 -17.41 9.55
C ALA A 666 -2.84 -17.02 8.11
N ALA A 667 -1.92 -16.43 7.34
CA ALA A 667 -2.16 -16.13 5.94
C ALA A 667 -1.95 -17.36 5.01
N PHE A 668 -1.14 -18.35 5.42
CA PHE A 668 -0.60 -19.41 4.54
C PHE A 668 -0.82 -20.88 4.95
N ASP A 669 -1.19 -21.21 6.20
CA ASP A 669 -1.52 -22.59 6.63
C ASP A 669 -2.85 -23.11 6.07
N TRP A 670 -3.62 -22.25 5.40
CA TRP A 670 -5.04 -22.43 5.16
C TRP A 670 -5.37 -22.75 3.70
N VAL A 671 -4.39 -23.19 2.90
CA VAL A 671 -4.60 -23.71 1.55
C VAL A 671 -5.12 -25.16 1.65
N PRO A 672 -6.34 -25.47 1.18
CA PRO A 672 -6.90 -26.82 1.26
C PRO A 672 -6.01 -27.87 0.58
N GLU A 673 -5.97 -29.08 1.14
CA GLU A 673 -5.15 -30.22 0.70
C GLU A 673 -5.28 -30.56 -0.80
N MET A 674 -6.40 -30.18 -1.43
CA MET A 674 -6.65 -30.38 -2.86
C MET A 674 -5.77 -29.51 -3.78
N GLU A 675 -5.37 -28.30 -3.38
CA GLU A 675 -4.48 -27.42 -4.17
C GLU A 675 -2.98 -27.80 -4.05
N ARG A 676 -2.60 -28.60 -3.05
CA ARG A 676 -1.26 -29.22 -3.00
C ARG A 676 -1.03 -30.21 -4.15
N SER A 677 -2.10 -30.77 -4.70
CA SER A 677 -2.01 -31.81 -5.75
C SER A 677 -1.70 -31.27 -7.15
N SER A 678 -2.07 -30.02 -7.47
CA SER A 678 -1.62 -29.33 -8.70
C SER A 678 -0.24 -28.69 -8.55
N ALA A 679 0.17 -28.41 -7.31
CA ALA A 679 1.53 -28.00 -6.96
C ALA A 679 2.51 -29.18 -6.88
N ALA A 680 2.05 -30.43 -7.00
CA ALA A 680 2.86 -31.65 -6.87
C ALA A 680 3.92 -31.86 -7.99
N ALA A 681 4.14 -30.88 -8.86
CA ALA A 681 5.36 -30.81 -9.69
C ALA A 681 6.52 -30.07 -8.99
N GLN A 682 6.30 -29.47 -7.81
CA GLN A 682 7.35 -28.88 -6.98
C GLN A 682 7.38 -29.57 -5.61
N PRO A 683 8.56 -30.01 -5.14
CA PRO A 683 8.68 -30.66 -3.85
C PRO A 683 8.26 -29.68 -2.74
N ALA A 684 7.37 -30.18 -1.86
CA ALA A 684 6.96 -29.52 -0.65
C ALA A 684 8.17 -29.29 0.27
N ASN A 685 8.65 -28.06 0.32
CA ASN A 685 9.47 -27.59 1.42
C ASN A 685 8.54 -26.83 2.36
N ASP A 686 8.48 -27.24 3.63
CA ASP A 686 7.86 -26.52 4.75
C ASP A 686 8.55 -25.17 5.07
N GLU A 687 9.27 -24.59 4.11
CA GLU A 687 10.00 -23.32 4.17
C GLU A 687 9.54 -22.35 3.07
N ALA A 688 8.34 -22.53 2.52
CA ALA A 688 7.78 -21.58 1.56
C ALA A 688 7.51 -20.24 2.26
N LEU A 689 8.40 -19.26 2.07
CA LEU A 689 8.07 -17.87 2.38
C LEU A 689 6.81 -17.48 1.58
N PRO A 690 5.94 -16.65 2.15
CA PRO A 690 5.04 -15.87 1.32
C PRO A 690 5.89 -15.11 0.31
N SER A 691 5.49 -15.07 -0.94
CA SER A 691 6.07 -14.20 -1.96
C SER A 691 5.79 -12.70 -1.68
N GLY A 692 5.92 -12.26 -0.42
CA GLY A 692 5.54 -10.95 0.05
C GLY A 692 6.71 -10.28 0.77
N ASP A 693 7.23 -9.23 0.14
CA ASP A 693 7.90 -8.08 0.73
C ASP A 693 8.27 -8.21 2.24
N LEU A 694 9.51 -8.62 2.53
CA LEU A 694 10.02 -8.88 3.90
C LEU A 694 10.02 -7.65 4.82
N THR A 695 9.74 -6.47 4.28
CA THR A 695 9.73 -5.17 4.95
C THR A 695 8.33 -4.60 5.18
N SER A 696 7.30 -5.21 4.59
CA SER A 696 5.91 -4.77 4.71
C SER A 696 5.35 -5.08 6.11
N VAL A 697 4.53 -4.17 6.62
CA VAL A 697 3.81 -4.28 7.89
C VAL A 697 2.35 -3.95 7.61
N THR A 698 1.44 -4.77 8.14
CA THR A 698 0.00 -4.48 8.07
C THR A 698 -0.54 -4.23 9.48
N PRO A 699 -1.68 -3.51 9.64
CA PRO A 699 -2.28 -3.31 10.96
C PRO A 699 -2.52 -4.60 11.74
N ALA A 700 -2.76 -5.73 11.08
CA ALA A 700 -2.95 -7.03 11.71
C ALA A 700 -1.66 -7.63 12.30
N THR A 701 -0.49 -7.22 11.81
CA THR A 701 0.82 -7.65 12.33
C THR A 701 1.31 -6.79 13.51
N ILE A 702 0.60 -5.69 13.82
CA ILE A 702 0.88 -4.85 14.99
C ILE A 702 0.10 -5.41 16.18
N THR A 703 0.82 -5.98 17.15
CA THR A 703 0.21 -6.66 18.30
C THR A 703 0.60 -5.96 19.61
N PRO A 704 -0.10 -6.23 20.73
CA PRO A 704 0.27 -5.69 22.05
C PRO A 704 1.69 -6.04 22.52
N ALA A 705 2.38 -6.99 21.88
CA ALA A 705 3.79 -7.29 22.17
C ALA A 705 4.74 -6.17 21.72
N ALA A 706 4.34 -5.32 20.76
CA ALA A 706 5.10 -4.15 20.32
C ALA A 706 5.03 -2.98 21.31
N THR A 707 4.23 -3.08 22.38
CA THR A 707 4.14 -2.05 23.42
C THR A 707 5.42 -1.97 24.25
N GLY A 708 6.00 -0.77 24.34
CA GLY A 708 7.18 -0.50 25.17
C GLY A 708 7.86 0.83 24.81
N HIS A 709 9.02 1.07 25.41
CA HIS A 709 9.79 2.30 25.23
C HIS A 709 11.30 2.02 25.18
N SER A 710 11.92 2.37 24.04
CA SER A 710 13.36 2.30 23.82
C SER A 710 13.94 3.64 23.39
N ILE A 711 15.22 3.85 23.68
CA ILE A 711 15.98 5.05 23.32
C ILE A 711 17.26 4.61 22.61
N TRP A 712 17.45 5.05 21.37
CA TRP A 712 18.55 4.65 20.49
C TRP A 712 19.48 5.85 20.24
N ARG A 713 20.79 5.65 20.36
CA ARG A 713 21.79 6.70 20.11
C ARG A 713 22.56 6.51 18.82
N ARG A 714 22.75 5.27 18.41
CA ARG A 714 23.44 4.96 17.16
C ARG A 714 23.11 3.57 16.65
N ILE A 715 23.28 3.42 15.35
CA ILE A 715 23.43 2.16 14.66
C ILE A 715 24.55 2.28 13.64
N GLU A 716 25.35 1.24 13.50
CA GLU A 716 26.36 1.10 12.47
C GLU A 716 26.35 -0.35 11.99
N ALA A 717 26.22 -0.54 10.67
CA ALA A 717 26.34 -1.83 10.03
C ALA A 717 27.37 -1.74 8.91
N ALA A 718 28.32 -2.66 8.91
CA ALA A 718 29.38 -2.72 7.92
C ALA A 718 29.58 -4.15 7.41
N TYR A 719 29.72 -4.28 6.10
CA TYR A 719 29.94 -5.57 5.45
C TYR A 719 30.53 -5.41 4.04
N ALA A 720 31.12 -6.49 3.52
CA ALA A 720 31.55 -6.56 2.12
C ALA A 720 30.75 -7.65 1.41
N ASP A 721 30.21 -7.36 0.23
CA ASP A 721 29.50 -8.37 -0.55
C ASP A 721 30.44 -9.39 -1.21
N GLU A 722 29.87 -10.37 -1.90
CA GLU A 722 30.61 -11.44 -2.60
C GLU A 722 31.50 -10.92 -3.74
N ARG A 723 31.35 -9.66 -4.16
CA ARG A 723 32.19 -8.99 -5.16
C ARG A 723 33.31 -8.16 -4.54
N GLY A 724 33.36 -8.08 -3.21
CA GLY A 724 34.31 -7.26 -2.48
C GLY A 724 33.92 -5.78 -2.38
N GLU A 725 32.70 -5.40 -2.78
CA GLU A 725 32.19 -4.05 -2.56
C GLU A 725 31.84 -3.86 -1.09
N TYR A 726 32.29 -2.76 -0.50
CA TYR A 726 32.12 -2.47 0.92
C TYR A 726 30.93 -1.53 1.15
N TYR A 727 30.05 -1.94 2.04
CA TYR A 727 28.89 -1.16 2.47
C TYR A 727 29.02 -0.80 3.94
N ARG A 728 28.71 0.45 4.24
CA ARG A 728 28.60 0.94 5.61
C ARG A 728 27.41 1.88 5.71
N VAL A 729 26.44 1.50 6.53
CA VAL A 729 25.31 2.36 6.90
C VAL A 729 25.46 2.70 8.36
N ALA A 730 25.43 4.00 8.69
CA ALA A 730 25.57 4.46 10.06
C ALA A 730 24.65 5.65 10.31
N TRP A 731 24.05 5.69 11.49
CA TRP A 731 23.26 6.80 11.98
C TRP A 731 23.58 7.06 13.45
N LYS A 732 23.54 8.34 13.85
CA LYS A 732 23.71 8.79 15.24
C LYS A 732 22.69 9.87 15.58
N ALA A 733 22.02 9.71 16.70
CA ALA A 733 21.06 10.71 17.19
C ALA A 733 21.69 12.09 17.42
N ALA A 734 22.97 12.12 17.80
CA ALA A 734 23.72 13.36 18.04
C ALA A 734 23.88 14.25 16.79
N ASP A 735 23.65 13.69 15.59
CA ASP A 735 23.66 14.46 14.34
C ASP A 735 22.38 15.31 14.18
N GLY A 736 21.42 15.17 15.09
CA GLY A 736 20.19 15.99 15.12
C GLY A 736 19.13 15.59 14.09
N VAL A 737 19.36 14.48 13.37
CA VAL A 737 18.48 13.96 12.31
C VAL A 737 17.89 12.60 12.65
N PHE A 738 16.70 12.31 12.16
CA PHE A 738 16.11 10.97 12.26
C PHE A 738 16.90 9.95 11.42
N PRO A 739 16.83 8.63 11.72
CA PRO A 739 17.50 7.61 10.91
C PRO A 739 17.09 7.65 9.43
N ASP A 740 15.85 8.01 9.16
CA ASP A 740 15.21 8.09 7.85
C ASP A 740 14.96 9.55 7.41
N GLN A 741 15.73 10.51 7.92
CA GLN A 741 15.52 11.94 7.64
C GLN A 741 15.38 12.25 6.15
N TYR A 742 16.19 11.62 5.30
CA TYR A 742 16.10 11.80 3.85
C TYR A 742 14.75 11.32 3.29
N GLN A 743 14.19 10.21 3.77
CA GLN A 743 12.84 9.78 3.40
C GLN A 743 11.81 10.84 3.83
N LEU A 744 11.89 11.33 5.07
CA LEU A 744 10.96 12.34 5.59
C LEU A 744 11.01 13.67 4.81
N ASP A 745 12.17 13.98 4.23
CA ASP A 745 12.43 15.23 3.51
C ASP A 745 12.26 15.12 1.99
N HIS A 746 12.16 13.92 1.40
CA HIS A 746 12.12 13.75 -0.06
C HIS A 746 11.00 12.83 -0.57
N VAL A 747 10.25 12.18 0.32
CA VAL A 747 9.21 11.21 -0.05
C VAL A 747 7.83 11.65 0.42
N ILE A 748 6.86 11.51 -0.48
CA ILE A 748 5.43 11.63 -0.19
C ILE A 748 4.82 10.24 -0.28
N GLU A 749 4.18 9.76 0.79
CA GLU A 749 3.26 8.61 0.69
C GLU A 749 1.98 9.10 0.01
N VAL A 750 1.82 8.79 -1.28
CA VAL A 750 0.65 9.21 -2.06
C VAL A 750 -0.56 8.38 -1.65
N GLU A 751 -0.39 7.07 -1.54
CA GLU A 751 -1.41 6.10 -1.14
C GLU A 751 -0.79 4.88 -0.46
N ALA A 752 -1.56 4.16 0.36
CA ALA A 752 -1.15 2.88 0.92
C ALA A 752 -2.27 1.83 0.87
N SER A 753 -1.89 0.56 1.04
CA SER A 753 -2.78 -0.59 0.88
C SER A 753 -3.43 -0.94 2.20
N VAL A 754 -4.72 -1.29 2.14
CA VAL A 754 -5.48 -1.78 3.30
C VAL A 754 -5.30 -3.27 3.52
N SER A 755 -5.07 -4.05 2.45
CA SER A 755 -4.96 -5.52 2.53
C SER A 755 -3.62 -6.09 2.09
N GLY A 756 -2.68 -5.23 1.68
CA GLY A 756 -1.37 -5.61 1.17
C GLY A 756 -1.43 -6.07 -0.28
N CYS A 757 -2.36 -5.53 -1.07
CA CYS A 757 -2.49 -5.91 -2.47
C CYS A 757 -1.29 -5.44 -3.30
N ASP A 758 -1.09 -6.07 -4.46
CA ASP A 758 -0.24 -5.47 -5.49
C ASP A 758 -0.84 -4.11 -5.90
N GLN A 759 -0.03 -3.05 -5.84
CA GLN A 759 -0.37 -1.66 -6.18
C GLN A 759 0.89 -0.82 -6.37
N GLY A 760 0.74 0.48 -6.64
CA GLY A 760 1.89 1.40 -6.75
C GLY A 760 2.46 1.53 -8.16
N TYR A 761 1.79 0.96 -9.15
CA TYR A 761 2.11 1.15 -10.56
C TYR A 761 1.25 2.30 -11.07
N SER A 762 1.89 3.44 -11.18
CA SER A 762 1.22 4.71 -11.35
C SER A 762 1.60 5.37 -12.65
N GLY A 763 0.81 6.38 -13.01
CA GLY A 763 1.20 7.38 -13.99
C GLY A 763 0.68 8.73 -13.54
N TRP A 764 1.39 9.78 -13.90
CA TRP A 764 1.13 11.12 -13.38
C TRP A 764 1.39 12.19 -14.42
N THR A 765 0.77 13.35 -14.20
CA THR A 765 0.98 14.58 -14.98
C THR A 765 0.94 15.79 -14.05
N GLN A 766 1.86 16.74 -14.24
CA GLN A 766 1.76 18.06 -13.63
C GLN A 766 0.80 18.92 -14.47
N LEU A 767 -0.17 19.54 -13.81
CA LEU A 767 -1.15 20.42 -14.40
C LEU A 767 -0.58 21.83 -14.60
N GLU A 768 -1.18 22.60 -15.50
CA GLU A 768 -0.81 23.99 -15.77
C GLU A 768 -0.90 24.90 -14.52
N ASP A 769 -1.72 24.54 -13.53
CA ASP A 769 -1.86 25.27 -12.26
C ASP A 769 -0.86 24.84 -11.17
N GLY A 770 0.09 23.96 -11.50
CA GLY A 770 1.16 23.49 -10.61
C GLY A 770 0.80 22.26 -9.80
N ARG A 771 -0.49 21.91 -9.65
CA ARG A 771 -0.89 20.64 -9.00
C ARG A 771 -0.43 19.45 -9.83
N ILE A 772 -0.20 18.32 -9.19
CA ILE A 772 0.15 17.07 -9.85
C ILE A 772 -1.00 16.09 -9.62
N LEU A 773 -1.50 15.46 -10.68
CA LEU A 773 -2.45 14.36 -10.57
C LEU A 773 -1.69 13.04 -10.76
N VAL A 774 -1.69 12.21 -9.74
CA VAL A 774 -1.13 10.86 -9.76
C VAL A 774 -2.28 9.86 -9.81
N LEU A 775 -2.26 8.94 -10.76
CA LEU A 775 -3.19 7.82 -10.81
C LEU A 775 -2.52 6.54 -10.35
N ASN A 776 -3.26 5.76 -9.56
CA ASN A 776 -2.83 4.47 -9.04
C ASN A 776 -3.97 3.46 -9.20
N TYR A 777 -3.63 2.17 -9.31
CA TYR A 777 -4.59 1.14 -8.95
C TYR A 777 -4.36 0.73 -7.50
N THR A 778 -5.44 0.58 -6.75
CA THR A 778 -5.37 0.33 -5.31
C THR A 778 -6.47 -0.62 -4.87
N ASP A 779 -6.24 -1.33 -3.77
CA ASP A 779 -7.28 -2.00 -2.99
C ASP A 779 -7.86 -1.09 -1.91
N ASP A 780 -7.46 0.18 -1.88
CA ASP A 780 -7.88 1.08 -0.84
C ASP A 780 -9.39 1.28 -0.87
N THR A 781 -10.07 1.08 0.25
CA THR A 781 -11.55 1.10 0.32
C THR A 781 -12.22 0.17 -0.69
N ALA A 782 -11.54 -0.90 -1.12
CA ALA A 782 -12.07 -1.88 -2.05
C ALA A 782 -12.88 -2.94 -1.31
N ARG A 783 -13.88 -3.48 -2.00
CA ARG A 783 -14.48 -4.74 -1.57
C ARG A 783 -13.47 -5.87 -1.65
N TRP A 784 -13.65 -6.89 -0.82
CA TRP A 784 -12.92 -8.13 -1.02
C TRP A 784 -13.37 -8.91 -2.25
N ASN A 785 -12.44 -9.65 -2.84
CA ASN A 785 -12.76 -10.65 -3.84
C ASN A 785 -12.79 -12.05 -3.22
N ARG A 786 -14.00 -12.54 -2.90
CA ARG A 786 -14.24 -13.88 -2.31
C ARG A 786 -13.75 -15.03 -3.17
N ASP A 787 -13.64 -14.81 -4.47
CA ASP A 787 -13.20 -15.84 -5.41
C ASP A 787 -11.67 -15.91 -5.48
N MET A 788 -10.92 -14.90 -5.01
CA MET A 788 -9.44 -14.90 -5.00
C MET A 788 -8.89 -15.70 -3.83
N THR A 789 -8.23 -16.81 -4.13
CA THR A 789 -7.60 -17.64 -3.11
C THR A 789 -6.20 -17.14 -2.72
N TRP A 790 -5.50 -16.41 -3.60
CA TRP A 790 -4.15 -15.93 -3.31
C TRP A 790 -3.57 -14.87 -4.31
N PRO A 791 -2.85 -13.82 -3.85
CA PRO A 791 -2.90 -13.28 -2.49
C PRO A 791 -4.32 -12.75 -2.20
N PRO A 792 -4.60 -12.48 -0.93
CA PRO A 792 -5.91 -12.04 -0.51
C PRO A 792 -5.99 -10.55 -0.95
N LEU A 793 -6.46 -10.25 -2.17
CA LEU A 793 -6.52 -8.89 -2.74
C LEU A 793 -7.96 -8.33 -2.67
N GLY A 794 -8.09 -7.06 -2.27
CA GLY A 794 -9.27 -6.26 -2.63
C GLY A 794 -9.44 -6.16 -4.15
N VAL A 795 -10.67 -5.91 -4.60
CA VAL A 795 -10.94 -5.66 -6.03
C VAL A 795 -10.28 -4.35 -6.42
N ALA A 796 -9.16 -4.44 -7.15
CA ALA A 796 -8.41 -3.27 -7.59
C ALA A 796 -9.28 -2.29 -8.39
N TRP A 797 -9.05 -1.02 -8.16
CA TRP A 797 -9.74 0.07 -8.85
C TRP A 797 -8.81 1.27 -9.02
N ILE A 798 -9.14 2.19 -9.93
CA ILE A 798 -8.29 3.32 -10.27
C ILE A 798 -8.69 4.55 -9.46
N ARG A 799 -7.77 4.99 -8.59
CA ARG A 799 -7.85 6.23 -7.82
C ARG A 799 -6.96 7.30 -8.45
N GLY A 800 -7.39 8.55 -8.35
CA GLY A 800 -6.54 9.71 -8.57
C GLY A 800 -6.26 10.41 -7.26
N THR A 801 -5.03 10.87 -7.06
CA THR A 801 -4.58 11.64 -5.91
C THR A 801 -3.88 12.90 -6.38
N PHE A 802 -4.34 14.06 -5.90
CA PHE A 802 -3.70 15.33 -6.14
C PHE A 802 -2.56 15.55 -5.15
N ILE A 803 -1.38 15.92 -5.65
CA ILE A 803 -0.29 16.51 -4.88
C ILE A 803 -0.32 18.01 -5.19
N HIS A 804 -0.52 18.84 -4.19
CA HIS A 804 -0.48 20.28 -4.37
C HIS A 804 0.96 20.81 -4.24
N PRO A 805 1.27 22.02 -4.74
CA PRO A 805 2.60 22.60 -4.57
C PRO A 805 3.07 22.66 -3.11
N GLU A 806 2.17 22.93 -2.15
CA GLU A 806 2.50 22.92 -0.72
C GLU A 806 2.78 21.52 -0.15
N ASP A 807 2.37 20.46 -0.86
CA ASP A 807 2.61 19.09 -0.45
C ASP A 807 4.00 18.60 -0.92
N LEU A 808 4.66 19.29 -1.86
CA LEU A 808 6.01 18.94 -2.32
C LEU A 808 7.04 19.18 -1.20
N PRO A 809 8.15 18.41 -1.18
CA PRO A 809 9.26 18.72 -0.28
C PRO A 809 9.97 20.02 -0.67
N ASP A 810 10.58 20.66 0.33
CA ASP A 810 11.20 22.00 0.21
C ASP A 810 12.48 22.03 -0.64
#